data_AF-A0A1A9I1B7-F1
#
_entry.id   AF-A0A1A9I1B7-F1
#
_cell.length_a   1.000
_cell.length_b   1.000
_cell.length_c   1.000
_cell.angle_alpha   90.00
_cell.angle_beta   90.00
_cell.angle_gamma   90.00
#
_symmetry.space_group_name_H-M   'P 1'
#
loop_
_entity.id
_entity.type
_entity.pdbx_description
1 polymer ?
#
loop_
_entity_poly.entity_id
_entity_poly.type
_entity_poly.pdbx_seq_one_letter_code
_entity_poly.pdbx_strand_id
1 'polypeptide(L)'
;MIRTFFATLGRQLWRNRLFTLLNICGLSICICVAWIIFRMVIYENSFDKKVPDAQNIYQLIIRNKREDGNTGGFAAVSKPVLNTLLNDVSGAGLVVPMFYKQYNSVTIPGNNGTRKIEEKEDITQVTTLPAYFDMLNYKWLAGNKTTAFNHPDNVVLTEDKAKKYFPNLSPAAMVGKSLVYNDTLWRTVSGVVADLPYPNSFSGDNTEFMPVSREDLTDQDWESLNSSNLLFIKPAKQVDAKNILAQLNKINFQHNKESFEKYKYKNWYEALPLKEKHFAAQFGSQTRTADKKVLSDLMIVGGFLLLLACINYINLSTALLPKRAKEIGIRKTLGSSAKNLMVRFIAETFIVTTFAALLSFVLTFFAVKIFADFLPDGIFDYMNYPAMAGFMLLLILLISLLSGLYPAWISSRVDTVEVLKGKTEKVIGRNKITFRKSLIVFQFLIAQVFIIGAIIIGQQLQYMLHKDPGFNKEAVITFSIPYRLANKKEYKDKQFVLKNELLKNTEIKNVSLGDRPMEQMYVGNIYTYFNGKEEVNVQLQMKDVDTAFLHFYGITLLAGNNFKQTDTTTALVINEKAVHAFGFGSPREAIGKQLLVPGNGRSYPIVGVVKDFNQSGMRSDISPGVFVSDKERLRTFNIKLPDQPQHWEKAIRSVEKEWKRIYPEAPFTYTFYDETIGAFYKSEMRTQTLVRAATAMAILISCLGLFGLATLTAFQRTKEIGIRKVLGASILGIMRLLSKDFLVLVLISLMIAAPVGWWLMSKWLQDFVFRIDIKWWMFLFAGVMAVIIAAVTVSYQTIRAARANPVEALRTE
;
A
#
# COMPACT_ATOMS: atom_id res chain seq x y z
N MET A 1 46.68 21.63 14.31
CA MET A 1 45.84 20.65 15.04
C MET A 1 44.86 19.91 14.13
N ILE A 2 44.02 20.59 13.32
CA ILE A 2 43.00 19.94 12.47
C ILE A 2 43.62 19.00 11.41
N ARG A 3 44.66 19.44 10.70
CA ARG A 3 45.36 18.63 9.68
C ARG A 3 46.00 17.36 10.27
N THR A 4 46.59 17.48 11.47
CA THR A 4 47.16 16.35 12.22
C THR A 4 46.09 15.39 12.73
N PHE A 5 44.92 15.89 13.11
CA PHE A 5 43.77 15.06 13.50
C PHE A 5 43.28 14.19 12.32
N PHE A 6 43.00 14.79 11.16
CA PHE A 6 42.54 14.03 9.98
C PHE A 6 43.59 13.03 9.48
N ALA A 7 44.87 13.40 9.44
CA ALA A 7 45.93 12.50 9.01
C ALA A 7 46.10 11.29 9.94
N THR A 8 46.04 11.49 11.26
CA THR A 8 46.14 10.40 12.23
C THR A 8 44.90 9.51 12.23
N LEU A 9 43.72 10.09 12.06
CA LEU A 9 42.45 9.37 11.95
C LEU A 9 42.41 8.48 10.70
N GLY A 10 42.82 9.01 9.53
CA GLY A 10 42.84 8.26 8.27
C GLY A 10 43.74 7.03 8.36
N ARG A 11 44.97 7.17 8.90
CA ARG A 11 45.88 6.03 9.11
C ARG A 11 45.29 5.00 10.07
N GLN A 12 44.58 5.45 11.10
CA GLN A 12 43.96 4.56 12.08
C GLN A 12 42.79 3.77 11.49
N LEU A 13 41.91 4.42 10.73
CA LEU A 13 40.81 3.77 10.01
C LEU A 13 41.34 2.75 9.00
N TRP A 14 42.41 3.11 8.26
CA TRP A 14 43.07 2.19 7.33
C TRP A 14 43.69 0.97 8.02
N ARG A 15 44.35 1.17 9.17
CA ARG A 15 44.89 0.07 9.99
C ARG A 15 43.80 -0.91 10.42
N ASN A 16 42.59 -0.43 10.64
CA ASN A 16 41.41 -1.23 11.02
C ASN A 16 40.39 -1.39 9.87
N ARG A 17 40.84 -1.37 8.61
CA ARG A 17 39.99 -1.31 7.40
C ARG A 17 38.82 -2.28 7.37
N LEU A 18 38.98 -3.51 7.87
CA LEU A 18 37.89 -4.49 7.91
C LEU A 18 36.72 -3.99 8.77
N PHE A 19 37.00 -3.53 9.99
CA PHE A 19 35.95 -3.05 10.90
C PHE A 19 35.36 -1.73 10.45
N THR A 20 36.19 -0.83 9.91
CA THR A 20 35.72 0.40 9.29
C THR A 20 34.78 0.10 8.12
N LEU A 21 35.12 -0.86 7.25
CA LEU A 21 34.27 -1.26 6.12
C LEU A 21 32.97 -1.91 6.59
N LEU A 22 33.01 -2.82 7.58
CA LEU A 22 31.80 -3.42 8.16
C LEU A 22 30.86 -2.36 8.75
N ASN A 23 31.41 -1.37 9.47
CA ASN A 23 30.64 -0.26 10.03
C ASN A 23 30.06 0.64 8.94
N ILE A 24 30.85 1.01 7.92
CA ILE A 24 30.39 1.85 6.80
C ILE A 24 29.29 1.13 6.04
N CYS A 25 29.47 -0.14 5.66
CA CYS A 25 28.46 -0.92 4.95
C CYS A 25 27.16 -1.05 5.77
N GLY A 26 27.25 -1.47 7.04
CA GLY A 26 26.08 -1.62 7.90
C GLY A 26 25.31 -0.32 8.12
N LEU A 27 26.02 0.79 8.39
CA LEU A 27 25.40 2.11 8.53
C LEU A 27 24.81 2.59 7.21
N SER A 28 25.51 2.43 6.08
CA SER A 28 25.06 2.94 4.78
C SER A 28 23.74 2.33 4.33
N ILE A 29 23.53 1.03 4.58
CA ILE A 29 22.27 0.33 4.27
C ILE A 29 21.13 0.91 5.09
N CYS A 30 21.31 1.09 6.40
CA CYS A 30 20.25 1.63 7.26
C CYS A 30 19.96 3.11 6.99
N ILE A 31 21.00 3.92 6.72
CA ILE A 31 20.83 5.32 6.32
C ILE A 31 20.06 5.37 4.99
N CYS A 32 20.37 4.52 4.02
CA CYS A 32 19.66 4.43 2.75
C CYS A 32 18.16 4.13 2.95
N VAL A 33 17.83 3.16 3.80
CA VAL A 33 16.44 2.78 4.09
C VAL A 33 15.69 3.89 4.80
N ALA A 34 16.30 4.47 5.84
CA ALA A 34 15.72 5.60 6.56
C ALA A 34 15.52 6.82 5.65
N TRP A 35 16.45 7.04 4.72
CA TRP A 35 16.35 8.09 3.71
C TRP A 35 15.16 7.90 2.77
N ILE A 36 14.97 6.68 2.24
CA ILE A 36 13.84 6.36 1.35
C ILE A 36 12.50 6.49 2.11
N ILE A 37 12.41 5.94 3.33
CA ILE A 37 11.18 6.06 4.14
C ILE A 37 10.88 7.53 4.44
N PHE A 38 11.90 8.32 4.81
CA PHE A 38 11.73 9.75 5.04
C PHE A 38 11.23 10.49 3.79
N ARG A 39 11.78 10.16 2.62
CA ARG A 39 11.32 10.70 1.33
C ARG A 39 9.85 10.37 1.07
N MET A 40 9.42 9.13 1.32
CA MET A 40 8.03 8.72 1.19
C MET A 40 7.13 9.50 2.17
N VAL A 41 7.52 9.55 3.44
CA VAL A 41 6.75 10.24 4.48
C VAL A 41 6.61 11.72 4.16
N ILE A 42 7.68 12.41 3.75
CA ILE A 42 7.60 13.82 3.37
C ILE A 42 6.73 14.01 2.12
N TYR A 43 6.88 13.15 1.12
CA TYR A 43 6.13 13.24 -0.12
C TYR A 43 4.62 13.07 0.13
N GLU A 44 4.20 11.99 0.79
CA GLU A 44 2.78 11.74 1.11
C GLU A 44 2.24 12.82 2.06
N ASN A 45 3.04 13.31 3.01
CA ASN A 45 2.62 14.43 3.86
C ASN A 45 2.62 15.77 3.14
N SER A 46 3.14 15.89 1.91
CA SER A 46 3.17 17.17 1.19
C SER A 46 1.87 17.45 0.43
N PHE A 47 1.03 16.43 0.24
CA PHE A 47 -0.23 16.51 -0.48
C PHE A 47 -1.14 17.60 0.09
N ASP A 48 -1.67 18.43 -0.80
CA ASP A 48 -2.63 19.52 -0.55
C ASP A 48 -2.15 20.64 0.39
N LYS A 49 -0.94 20.55 0.97
CA LYS A 49 -0.43 21.55 1.93
C LYS A 49 -0.12 22.90 1.30
N LYS A 50 0.15 22.93 0.00
CA LYS A 50 0.42 24.17 -0.76
C LYS A 50 -0.83 24.81 -1.35
N VAL A 51 -2.01 24.20 -1.16
CA VAL A 51 -3.28 24.80 -1.58
C VAL A 51 -3.55 26.07 -0.75
N PRO A 52 -3.89 27.20 -1.38
CA PRO A 52 -4.25 28.42 -0.66
C PRO A 52 -5.40 28.18 0.32
N ASP A 53 -5.26 28.65 1.56
CA ASP A 53 -6.25 28.46 2.63
C ASP A 53 -6.66 27.00 2.90
N ALA A 54 -5.80 26.02 2.62
CA ALA A 54 -6.10 24.58 2.80
C ALA A 54 -6.65 24.20 4.19
N GLN A 55 -6.35 24.96 5.25
CA GLN A 55 -6.93 24.71 6.58
C GLN A 55 -8.43 25.00 6.70
N ASN A 56 -8.97 25.80 5.78
CA ASN A 56 -10.37 26.22 5.77
C ASN A 56 -11.16 25.57 4.63
N ILE A 57 -10.56 24.63 3.91
CA ILE A 57 -11.22 23.87 2.84
C ILE A 57 -11.54 22.49 3.40
N TYR A 58 -12.78 22.06 3.21
CA TYR A 58 -13.28 20.79 3.70
C TYR A 58 -13.94 20.02 2.57
N GLN A 59 -13.63 18.73 2.46
CA GLN A 59 -14.40 17.80 1.66
C GLN A 59 -15.62 17.36 2.45
N LEU A 60 -16.78 17.34 1.82
CA LEU A 60 -17.96 16.72 2.42
C LEU A 60 -17.87 15.21 2.27
N ILE A 61 -18.01 14.53 3.39
CA ILE A 61 -18.13 13.07 3.46
C ILE A 61 -19.49 12.74 4.07
N ILE A 62 -20.07 11.62 3.68
CA ILE A 62 -21.29 11.12 4.30
C ILE A 62 -20.93 10.05 5.32
N ARG A 63 -21.51 10.17 6.52
CA ARG A 63 -21.49 9.15 7.56
C ARG A 63 -22.85 8.52 7.64
N ASN A 64 -22.87 7.23 7.95
CA ASN A 64 -24.11 6.50 8.19
C ASN A 64 -24.00 5.71 9.49
N LYS A 65 -25.12 5.59 10.19
CA LYS A 65 -25.26 4.75 11.38
C LYS A 65 -26.46 3.84 11.20
N ARG A 66 -26.24 2.55 11.45
CA ARG A 66 -27.27 1.51 11.44
C ARG A 66 -27.79 1.26 12.87
N GLU A 67 -28.92 0.56 12.97
CA GLU A 67 -29.56 0.20 14.24
C GLU A 67 -28.66 -0.66 15.14
N ASP A 68 -27.78 -1.48 14.55
CA ASP A 68 -26.77 -2.30 15.24
C ASP A 68 -25.63 -1.48 15.90
N GLY A 69 -25.67 -0.15 15.75
CA GLY A 69 -24.67 0.77 16.29
C GLY A 69 -23.42 0.94 15.42
N ASN A 70 -23.28 0.16 14.35
CA ASN A 70 -22.15 0.28 13.43
C ASN A 70 -22.25 1.59 12.65
N THR A 71 -21.12 2.31 12.60
CA THR A 71 -20.99 3.53 11.82
C THR A 71 -20.09 3.29 10.63
N GLY A 72 -20.53 3.72 9.46
CA GLY A 72 -19.75 3.74 8.24
C GLY A 72 -19.62 5.15 7.70
N GLY A 73 -19.01 5.27 6.53
CA GLY A 73 -19.03 6.49 5.75
C GLY A 73 -18.22 6.35 4.48
N PHE A 74 -18.49 7.23 3.54
CA PHE A 74 -17.74 7.29 2.30
C PHE A 74 -17.66 8.72 1.76
N ALA A 75 -16.65 8.98 0.93
CA ALA A 75 -16.50 10.27 0.28
C ALA A 75 -17.44 10.34 -0.94
N ALA A 76 -18.68 10.76 -0.71
CA ALA A 76 -19.68 11.01 -1.73
C ALA A 76 -20.68 12.04 -1.22
N VAL A 77 -21.32 12.75 -2.15
CA VAL A 77 -22.52 13.53 -1.89
C VAL A 77 -23.63 13.15 -2.86
N SER A 78 -24.88 13.28 -2.40
CA SER A 78 -26.03 13.29 -3.30
C SER A 78 -25.98 14.57 -4.14
N LYS A 79 -26.36 14.51 -5.41
CA LYS A 79 -26.28 15.69 -6.30
C LYS A 79 -27.09 16.91 -5.83
N PRO A 80 -28.29 16.78 -5.21
CA PRO A 80 -29.05 17.93 -4.72
C PRO A 80 -28.27 18.81 -3.72
N VAL A 81 -27.31 18.23 -2.99
CA VAL A 81 -26.47 18.92 -2.01
C VAL A 81 -25.73 20.11 -2.63
N LEU A 82 -25.32 20.02 -3.90
CA LEU A 82 -24.67 21.12 -4.61
C LEU A 82 -25.61 22.34 -4.69
N ASN A 83 -26.83 22.15 -5.17
CA ASN A 83 -27.78 23.25 -5.33
C ASN A 83 -28.23 23.82 -3.97
N THR A 84 -28.42 22.95 -2.98
CA THR A 84 -28.75 23.35 -1.60
C THR A 84 -27.66 24.21 -0.97
N LEU A 85 -26.38 23.86 -1.16
CA LEU A 85 -25.27 24.67 -0.63
C LEU A 85 -25.09 26.01 -1.35
N LEU A 86 -25.52 26.10 -2.61
CA LEU A 86 -25.47 27.34 -3.37
C LEU A 86 -26.61 28.31 -3.00
N ASN A 87 -27.81 27.79 -2.68
CA ASN A 87 -29.02 28.62 -2.54
C ASN A 87 -29.62 28.65 -1.13
N ASP A 88 -29.57 27.53 -0.38
CA ASP A 88 -30.38 27.34 0.83
C ASP A 88 -29.55 27.35 2.12
N VAL A 89 -28.23 27.15 2.02
CA VAL A 89 -27.31 27.11 3.17
C VAL A 89 -26.49 28.39 3.24
N SER A 90 -26.65 29.12 4.35
CA SER A 90 -25.90 30.35 4.60
C SER A 90 -24.50 30.08 5.14
N GLY A 91 -23.54 30.95 4.77
CA GLY A 91 -22.18 30.94 5.32
C GLY A 91 -21.15 30.12 4.55
N ALA A 92 -21.54 29.43 3.47
CA ALA A 92 -20.59 28.85 2.52
C ALA A 92 -19.96 29.95 1.65
N GLY A 93 -18.65 30.17 1.79
CA GLY A 93 -17.92 31.18 1.02
C GLY A 93 -17.55 30.70 -0.38
N LEU A 94 -17.11 29.45 -0.51
CA LEU A 94 -16.95 28.76 -1.79
C LEU A 94 -17.57 27.35 -1.70
N VAL A 95 -18.23 26.94 -2.79
CA VAL A 95 -18.76 25.60 -3.00
C VAL A 95 -18.18 25.07 -4.30
N VAL A 96 -17.50 23.93 -4.25
CA VAL A 96 -16.71 23.40 -5.35
C VAL A 96 -17.05 21.93 -5.59
N PRO A 97 -17.87 21.60 -6.60
CA PRO A 97 -18.10 20.23 -6.99
C PRO A 97 -16.92 19.68 -7.79
N MET A 98 -16.65 18.39 -7.61
CA MET A 98 -15.77 17.61 -8.44
C MET A 98 -16.49 16.31 -8.78
N PHE A 99 -17.30 16.37 -9.83
CA PHE A 99 -18.07 15.23 -10.30
C PHE A 99 -17.29 14.56 -11.41
N TYR A 100 -16.71 13.41 -11.09
CA TYR A 100 -15.92 12.65 -12.03
C TYR A 100 -16.81 12.04 -13.11
N LYS A 101 -16.39 12.21 -14.35
CA LYS A 101 -16.99 11.59 -15.53
C LYS A 101 -15.98 10.65 -16.16
N GLN A 102 -16.48 9.71 -16.95
CA GLN A 102 -15.64 8.75 -17.66
C GLN A 102 -16.05 8.72 -19.14
N TYR A 103 -15.21 9.33 -19.96
CA TYR A 103 -15.24 9.30 -21.42
C TYR A 103 -13.99 8.57 -21.89
N ASN A 104 -14.20 7.46 -22.60
CA ASN A 104 -13.13 6.51 -22.94
C ASN A 104 -12.49 6.82 -24.30
N SER A 105 -13.00 7.81 -25.04
CA SER A 105 -12.40 8.22 -26.31
C SER A 105 -12.63 9.70 -26.58
N VAL A 106 -11.62 10.34 -27.15
CA VAL A 106 -11.65 11.72 -27.61
C VAL A 106 -11.24 11.77 -29.07
N THR A 107 -12.12 12.29 -29.91
CA THR A 107 -11.86 12.55 -31.32
C THR A 107 -11.58 14.02 -31.52
N ILE A 108 -10.44 14.33 -32.16
CA ILE A 108 -10.00 15.69 -32.45
C ILE A 108 -10.21 15.93 -33.95
N PRO A 109 -11.19 16.78 -34.33
CA PRO A 109 -11.39 17.17 -35.73
C PRO A 109 -10.23 18.06 -36.20
N GLY A 110 -9.67 17.78 -37.37
CA GLY A 110 -8.56 18.53 -37.95
C GLY A 110 -8.62 18.59 -39.48
N ASN A 111 -7.92 19.57 -40.07
CA ASN A 111 -7.91 19.79 -41.52
C ASN A 111 -7.25 18.64 -42.31
N ASN A 112 -6.37 17.85 -41.68
CA ASN A 112 -5.66 16.70 -42.29
C ASN A 112 -6.23 15.35 -41.81
N GLY A 113 -7.49 15.31 -41.37
CA GLY A 113 -8.15 14.11 -40.86
C GLY A 113 -8.46 14.17 -39.36
N THR A 114 -9.20 13.17 -38.88
CA THR A 114 -9.60 13.04 -37.47
C THR A 114 -8.59 12.22 -36.68
N ARG A 115 -8.06 12.75 -35.58
CA ARG A 115 -7.21 11.99 -34.64
C ARG A 115 -8.09 11.47 -33.51
N LYS A 116 -8.25 10.15 -33.40
CA LYS A 116 -8.94 9.51 -32.28
C LYS A 116 -7.92 9.04 -31.24
N ILE A 117 -8.14 9.42 -29.99
CA ILE A 117 -7.33 9.03 -28.85
C ILE A 117 -8.24 8.20 -27.93
N GLU A 118 -7.83 6.97 -27.66
CA GLU A 118 -8.46 6.16 -26.62
C GLU A 118 -7.82 6.51 -25.28
N GLU A 119 -8.65 6.87 -24.32
CA GLU A 119 -8.21 7.10 -22.95
C GLU A 119 -8.28 5.76 -22.21
N LYS A 120 -7.25 5.46 -21.42
CA LYS A 120 -7.30 4.35 -20.46
C LYS A 120 -8.36 4.69 -19.40
N GLU A 121 -8.82 3.70 -18.63
CA GLU A 121 -9.85 3.86 -17.58
C GLU A 121 -9.45 4.81 -16.42
N ASP A 122 -8.36 5.56 -16.55
CA ASP A 122 -7.97 6.57 -15.58
C ASP A 122 -8.96 7.74 -15.61
N ILE A 123 -9.51 8.06 -14.45
CA ILE A 123 -10.51 9.12 -14.28
C ILE A 123 -9.83 10.49 -14.41
N THR A 124 -9.85 11.05 -15.62
CA THR A 124 -9.23 12.36 -15.92
C THR A 124 -10.22 13.49 -16.20
N GLN A 125 -11.53 13.21 -16.19
CA GLN A 125 -12.55 14.22 -16.50
C GLN A 125 -13.31 14.64 -15.26
N VAL A 126 -13.30 15.94 -15.01
CA VAL A 126 -13.96 16.52 -13.84
C VAL A 126 -14.97 17.56 -14.29
N THR A 127 -16.20 17.37 -13.87
CA THR A 127 -17.24 18.37 -13.98
C THR A 127 -17.24 19.26 -12.73
N THR A 128 -17.13 20.57 -12.91
CA THR A 128 -16.90 21.53 -11.82
C THR A 128 -17.45 22.93 -12.12
N LEU A 129 -17.38 23.84 -11.14
CA LEU A 129 -17.77 25.26 -11.25
C LEU A 129 -16.53 26.16 -11.37
N PRO A 130 -16.66 27.42 -11.86
CA PRO A 130 -15.53 28.35 -11.92
C PRO A 130 -14.80 28.55 -10.57
N ALA A 131 -15.54 28.44 -9.46
CA ALA A 131 -15.02 28.50 -8.10
C ALA A 131 -13.88 27.50 -7.81
N TYR A 132 -13.77 26.41 -8.57
CA TYR A 132 -12.66 25.48 -8.49
C TYR A 132 -11.31 26.14 -8.77
N PHE A 133 -11.25 27.01 -9.78
CA PHE A 133 -10.02 27.71 -10.14
C PHE A 133 -9.66 28.80 -9.11
N ASP A 134 -10.62 29.29 -8.33
CA ASP A 134 -10.36 30.17 -7.18
C ASP A 134 -9.83 29.40 -5.96
N MET A 135 -10.25 28.14 -5.79
CA MET A 135 -9.80 27.28 -4.69
C MET A 135 -8.32 26.85 -4.85
N LEU A 136 -7.93 26.41 -6.04
CA LEU A 136 -6.58 25.88 -6.29
C LEU A 136 -5.61 26.90 -6.93
N ASN A 137 -6.14 28.04 -7.40
CA ASN A 137 -5.40 29.14 -8.01
C ASN A 137 -4.46 28.70 -9.16
N TYR A 138 -5.04 28.08 -10.18
CA TYR A 138 -4.31 27.66 -11.38
C TYR A 138 -3.73 28.86 -12.15
N LYS A 139 -2.53 28.70 -12.68
CA LYS A 139 -1.94 29.66 -13.62
C LYS A 139 -2.51 29.42 -15.02
N TRP A 140 -3.19 30.40 -15.59
CA TRP A 140 -3.75 30.33 -16.93
C TRP A 140 -2.64 30.56 -17.98
N LEU A 141 -2.49 29.63 -18.91
CA LEU A 141 -1.61 29.76 -20.08
C LEU A 141 -2.35 30.35 -21.28
N ALA A 142 -3.65 30.07 -21.40
CA ALA A 142 -4.56 30.67 -22.36
C ALA A 142 -6.01 30.64 -21.84
N GLY A 143 -6.83 31.63 -22.21
CA GLY A 143 -8.19 31.79 -21.69
C GLY A 143 -8.24 32.51 -20.34
N ASN A 144 -9.40 32.51 -19.69
CA ASN A 144 -9.63 33.17 -18.39
C ASN A 144 -10.65 32.38 -17.56
N LYS A 145 -10.43 32.28 -16.24
CA LYS A 145 -11.36 31.66 -15.28
C LYS A 145 -12.80 32.19 -15.36
N THR A 146 -13.01 33.47 -15.65
CA THR A 146 -14.35 34.07 -15.67
C THR A 146 -15.15 33.67 -16.91
N THR A 147 -14.49 33.42 -18.03
CA THR A 147 -15.14 33.04 -19.30
C THR A 147 -15.06 31.54 -19.58
N ALA A 148 -14.24 30.82 -18.82
CA ALA A 148 -13.96 29.39 -18.99
C ALA A 148 -15.21 28.53 -19.15
N PHE A 149 -16.27 28.81 -18.40
CA PHE A 149 -17.51 28.02 -18.38
C PHE A 149 -18.75 28.82 -18.78
N ASN A 150 -18.60 29.87 -19.60
CA ASN A 150 -19.74 30.65 -20.11
C ASN A 150 -20.68 29.84 -21.04
N HIS A 151 -20.20 28.72 -21.59
CA HIS A 151 -21.00 27.82 -22.42
C HIS A 151 -20.91 26.38 -21.87
N PRO A 152 -22.02 25.60 -21.88
CA PRO A 152 -22.02 24.21 -21.39
C PRO A 152 -21.06 23.28 -22.16
N ASP A 153 -20.70 23.65 -23.39
CA ASP A 153 -19.76 22.89 -24.22
C ASP A 153 -18.31 23.28 -24.03
N ASN A 154 -17.99 24.18 -23.11
CA ASN A 154 -16.61 24.55 -22.87
C ASN A 154 -15.83 23.46 -22.11
N VAL A 155 -14.53 23.37 -22.39
CA VAL A 155 -13.59 22.53 -21.63
C VAL A 155 -12.29 23.27 -21.39
N VAL A 156 -11.77 23.15 -20.16
CA VAL A 156 -10.45 23.66 -19.77
C VAL A 156 -9.50 22.49 -19.62
N LEU A 157 -8.32 22.56 -20.23
CA LEU A 157 -7.33 21.48 -20.20
C LEU A 157 -6.15 21.86 -19.31
N THR A 158 -5.57 20.90 -18.58
CA THR A 158 -4.21 21.11 -18.03
C THR A 158 -3.17 21.03 -19.14
N GLU A 159 -1.97 21.56 -18.89
CA GLU A 159 -0.92 21.70 -19.90
C GLU A 159 -0.51 20.34 -20.48
N ASP A 160 -0.31 19.33 -19.62
CA ASP A 160 0.00 17.96 -20.08
C ASP A 160 -1.13 17.34 -20.92
N LYS A 161 -2.39 17.54 -20.54
CA LYS A 161 -3.55 17.07 -21.32
C LYS A 161 -3.62 17.76 -22.67
N ALA A 162 -3.39 19.07 -22.67
CA ALA A 162 -3.40 19.91 -23.86
C ALA A 162 -2.28 19.49 -24.84
N LYS A 163 -1.07 19.20 -24.35
CA LYS A 163 0.04 18.65 -25.16
C LYS A 163 -0.26 17.26 -25.72
N LYS A 164 -0.95 16.40 -24.95
CA LYS A 164 -1.37 15.08 -25.45
C LYS A 164 -2.31 15.20 -26.65
N TYR A 165 -3.29 16.09 -26.56
CA TYR A 165 -4.28 16.32 -27.61
C TYR A 165 -3.69 17.08 -28.81
N PHE A 166 -2.93 18.15 -28.55
CA PHE A 166 -2.39 19.07 -29.54
C PHE A 166 -0.88 19.27 -29.41
N PRO A 167 -0.04 18.25 -29.68
CA PRO A 167 1.40 18.27 -29.36
C PRO A 167 2.20 19.38 -30.05
N ASN A 168 1.71 19.89 -31.18
CA ASN A 168 2.40 20.89 -32.01
C ASN A 168 1.77 22.29 -31.95
N LEU A 169 0.78 22.53 -31.08
CA LEU A 169 0.14 23.85 -30.95
C LEU A 169 0.61 24.55 -29.68
N SER A 170 0.64 25.89 -29.72
CA SER A 170 0.79 26.69 -28.50
C SER A 170 -0.54 26.74 -27.73
N PRO A 171 -0.55 26.91 -26.39
CA PRO A 171 -1.79 26.97 -25.60
C PRO A 171 -2.82 27.97 -26.13
N ALA A 172 -2.38 29.14 -26.64
CA ALA A 172 -3.26 30.14 -27.22
C ALA A 172 -3.94 29.66 -28.52
N ALA A 173 -3.24 28.89 -29.36
CA ALA A 173 -3.78 28.35 -30.61
C ALA A 173 -4.72 27.14 -30.40
N MET A 174 -4.73 26.56 -29.19
CA MET A 174 -5.65 25.47 -28.83
C MET A 174 -7.05 25.99 -28.45
N VAL A 175 -7.15 27.22 -27.94
CA VAL A 175 -8.45 27.82 -27.59
C VAL A 175 -9.32 27.94 -28.83
N GLY A 176 -10.58 27.53 -28.72
CA GLY A 176 -11.54 27.46 -29.83
C GLY A 176 -11.50 26.16 -30.64
N LYS A 177 -10.55 25.25 -30.39
CA LYS A 177 -10.56 23.93 -31.04
C LYS A 177 -11.64 23.03 -30.45
N SER A 178 -12.23 22.19 -31.30
CA SER A 178 -13.26 21.24 -30.89
C SER A 178 -12.67 19.90 -30.47
N LEU A 179 -13.33 19.24 -29.52
CA LEU A 179 -13.10 17.89 -29.06
C LEU A 179 -14.44 17.16 -29.07
N VAL A 180 -14.45 15.91 -29.50
CA VAL A 180 -15.67 15.07 -29.51
C VAL A 180 -15.45 13.88 -28.61
N TYR A 181 -16.14 13.86 -27.47
CA TYR A 181 -16.07 12.77 -26.50
C TYR A 181 -17.07 11.66 -26.85
N ASN A 182 -16.61 10.41 -26.79
CA ASN A 182 -17.40 9.21 -27.11
C ASN A 182 -18.18 9.31 -28.43
N ASP A 183 -17.63 10.03 -29.40
CA ASP A 183 -18.19 10.28 -30.74
C ASP A 183 -19.46 11.16 -30.77
N THR A 184 -20.01 11.60 -29.63
CA THR A 184 -21.30 12.32 -29.57
C THR A 184 -21.25 13.67 -28.87
N LEU A 185 -20.38 13.84 -27.87
CA LEU A 185 -20.38 15.03 -27.04
C LEU A 185 -19.34 16.02 -27.53
N TRP A 186 -19.81 17.05 -28.23
CA TRP A 186 -18.99 18.15 -28.72
C TRP A 186 -18.63 19.08 -27.59
N ARG A 187 -17.34 19.41 -27.51
CA ARG A 187 -16.80 20.42 -26.59
C ARG A 187 -15.81 21.32 -27.32
N THR A 188 -15.63 22.52 -26.81
CA THR A 188 -14.71 23.53 -27.33
C THR A 188 -13.73 23.92 -26.24
N VAL A 189 -12.43 23.88 -26.56
CA VAL A 189 -11.37 24.28 -25.63
C VAL A 189 -11.52 25.77 -25.33
N SER A 190 -11.86 26.13 -24.10
CA SER A 190 -12.04 27.53 -23.67
C SER A 190 -10.81 28.09 -22.95
N GLY A 191 -9.92 27.22 -22.48
CA GLY A 191 -8.67 27.62 -21.86
C GLY A 191 -7.73 26.47 -21.57
N VAL A 192 -6.48 26.83 -21.27
CA VAL A 192 -5.41 25.91 -20.88
C VAL A 192 -4.75 26.46 -19.62
N VAL A 193 -4.63 25.62 -18.60
CA VAL A 193 -3.97 25.95 -17.32
C VAL A 193 -2.70 25.15 -17.14
N ALA A 194 -1.68 25.72 -16.51
CA ALA A 194 -0.45 25.01 -16.16
C ALA A 194 -0.74 23.92 -15.12
N ASP A 195 -0.04 22.79 -15.20
CA ASP A 195 -0.12 21.74 -14.19
C ASP A 195 0.35 22.28 -12.81
N LEU A 196 -0.19 21.72 -11.73
CA LEU A 196 0.12 22.21 -10.39
C LEU A 196 1.56 21.80 -10.00
N PRO A 197 2.44 22.74 -9.58
CA PRO A 197 3.85 22.44 -9.30
C PRO A 197 4.07 21.76 -7.94
N TYR A 198 3.05 21.07 -7.42
CA TYR A 198 3.06 20.47 -6.11
C TYR A 198 2.14 19.24 -6.02
N PRO A 199 2.50 18.25 -5.17
CA PRO A 199 1.67 17.08 -4.94
C PRO A 199 0.31 17.48 -4.38
N ASN A 200 -0.74 16.97 -5.00
CA ASN A 200 -2.12 17.33 -4.70
C ASN A 200 -3.03 16.12 -4.91
N SER A 201 -4.12 16.07 -4.15
CA SER A 201 -5.12 15.01 -4.25
C SER A 201 -6.18 15.31 -5.31
N PHE A 202 -5.90 16.23 -6.24
CA PHE A 202 -6.85 16.78 -7.20
C PHE A 202 -6.37 16.54 -8.63
N SER A 203 -6.07 15.29 -8.99
CA SER A 203 -5.79 14.85 -10.38
C SER A 203 -5.04 15.90 -11.20
N GLY A 204 -3.99 16.52 -10.66
CA GLY A 204 -3.49 17.80 -11.19
C GLY A 204 -2.84 17.71 -12.56
N ASP A 205 -2.45 16.51 -12.98
CA ASP A 205 -1.74 16.24 -14.21
C ASP A 205 -2.66 15.44 -15.15
N ASN A 206 -2.67 15.78 -16.44
CA ASN A 206 -3.47 15.10 -17.47
C ASN A 206 -5.00 15.12 -17.21
N THR A 207 -5.53 16.18 -16.59
CA THR A 207 -6.98 16.36 -16.32
C THR A 207 -7.63 17.40 -17.23
N GLU A 208 -8.94 17.25 -17.41
CA GLU A 208 -9.79 18.20 -18.12
C GLU A 208 -11.04 18.55 -17.30
N PHE A 209 -11.40 19.83 -17.35
CA PHE A 209 -12.47 20.41 -16.55
C PHE A 209 -13.63 20.85 -17.43
N MET A 210 -14.84 20.43 -17.09
CA MET A 210 -16.08 20.75 -17.80
C MET A 210 -17.08 21.44 -16.85
N PRO A 211 -18.01 22.27 -17.34
CA PRO A 211 -19.03 22.88 -16.51
C PRO A 211 -20.03 21.84 -15.99
N VAL A 212 -20.54 22.06 -14.77
CA VAL A 212 -21.66 21.28 -14.22
C VAL A 212 -22.87 21.30 -15.16
N SER A 213 -23.40 20.12 -15.48
CA SER A 213 -24.55 19.99 -16.35
C SER A 213 -25.81 20.51 -15.64
N ARG A 214 -26.78 20.99 -16.44
CA ARG A 214 -28.08 21.41 -15.89
C ARG A 214 -28.78 20.26 -15.18
N GLU A 215 -28.70 19.05 -15.73
CA GLU A 215 -29.25 17.84 -15.13
C GLU A 215 -28.68 17.58 -13.74
N ASP A 216 -27.34 17.65 -13.58
CA ASP A 216 -26.67 17.47 -12.29
C ASP A 216 -27.05 18.57 -11.28
N LEU A 217 -27.37 19.80 -11.73
CA LEU A 217 -27.79 20.91 -10.86
C LEU A 217 -29.27 20.82 -10.43
N THR A 218 -30.14 20.23 -11.26
CA THR A 218 -31.58 20.14 -11.00
C THR A 218 -32.02 18.81 -10.41
N ASP A 219 -31.10 17.85 -10.25
CA ASP A 219 -31.36 16.55 -9.63
C ASP A 219 -31.99 16.72 -8.23
N GLN A 220 -32.96 15.87 -7.92
CA GLN A 220 -33.75 15.91 -6.66
C GLN A 220 -33.60 14.61 -5.86
N ASP A 221 -32.77 13.67 -6.29
CA ASP A 221 -32.58 12.40 -5.60
C ASP A 221 -31.58 12.54 -4.44
N TRP A 222 -32.11 12.65 -3.22
CA TRP A 222 -31.32 12.77 -1.99
C TRP A 222 -30.75 11.43 -1.49
N GLU A 223 -31.27 10.30 -1.98
CA GLU A 223 -30.85 8.96 -1.57
C GLU A 223 -29.71 8.42 -2.44
N SER A 224 -29.62 8.90 -3.69
CA SER A 224 -28.59 8.49 -4.65
C SER A 224 -27.21 9.05 -4.28
N LEU A 225 -26.36 8.15 -3.81
CA LEU A 225 -24.97 8.43 -3.44
C LEU A 225 -24.01 7.77 -4.43
N ASN A 226 -23.05 8.54 -4.93
CA ASN A 226 -22.07 8.05 -5.89
C ASN A 226 -20.67 8.54 -5.50
N SER A 227 -19.71 7.62 -5.38
CA SER A 227 -18.30 7.93 -5.03
C SER A 227 -17.60 8.83 -6.05
N SER A 228 -18.14 8.97 -7.26
CA SER A 228 -17.68 9.91 -8.28
C SER A 228 -18.13 11.35 -8.02
N ASN A 229 -19.08 11.59 -7.11
CA ASN A 229 -19.58 12.92 -6.78
C ASN A 229 -18.90 13.44 -5.51
N LEU A 230 -17.79 14.15 -5.66
CA LEU A 230 -17.13 14.82 -4.54
C LEU A 230 -17.55 16.28 -4.46
N LEU A 231 -17.60 16.82 -3.23
CA LEU A 231 -17.90 18.23 -3.00
C LEU A 231 -16.97 18.81 -1.94
N PHE A 232 -16.50 20.02 -2.20
CA PHE A 232 -15.65 20.78 -1.30
C PHE A 232 -16.33 22.09 -0.93
N ILE A 233 -16.15 22.50 0.32
CA ILE A 233 -16.64 23.78 0.82
C ILE A 233 -15.52 24.56 1.48
N LYS A 234 -15.56 25.88 1.35
CA LYS A 234 -14.76 26.82 2.13
C LYS A 234 -15.75 27.75 2.86
N PRO A 235 -15.82 27.73 4.20
CA PRO A 235 -16.67 28.66 4.94
C PRO A 235 -16.29 30.13 4.64
N ALA A 236 -17.28 31.02 4.71
CA ALA A 236 -17.03 32.46 4.69
C ALA A 236 -16.18 32.87 5.92
N LYS A 237 -15.56 34.05 5.85
CA LYS A 237 -14.73 34.55 6.96
C LYS A 237 -15.54 34.56 8.27
N GLN A 238 -14.95 34.01 9.34
CA GLN A 238 -15.56 33.91 10.68
C GLN A 238 -16.78 32.97 10.81
N VAL A 239 -17.09 32.18 9.79
CA VAL A 239 -18.13 31.13 9.87
C VAL A 239 -17.47 29.78 10.15
N ASP A 240 -17.97 29.07 11.17
CA ASP A 240 -17.55 27.68 11.43
C ASP A 240 -18.23 26.73 10.42
N ALA A 241 -17.46 25.82 9.83
CA ALA A 241 -17.96 24.76 8.96
C ALA A 241 -19.08 23.94 9.64
N LYS A 242 -19.05 23.80 10.98
CA LYS A 242 -20.11 23.13 11.75
C LYS A 242 -21.49 23.77 11.57
N ASN A 243 -21.57 25.09 11.42
CA ASN A 243 -22.85 25.80 11.22
C ASN A 243 -23.43 25.52 9.84
N ILE A 244 -22.56 25.41 8.82
CA ILE A 244 -22.95 25.03 7.45
C ILE A 244 -23.45 23.58 7.46
N LEU A 245 -22.71 22.67 8.10
CA LEU A 245 -23.09 21.26 8.22
C LEU A 245 -24.39 21.07 9.01
N ALA A 246 -24.65 21.86 10.05
CA ALA A 246 -25.89 21.77 10.82
C ALA A 246 -27.12 22.13 9.97
N GLN A 247 -27.02 23.19 9.15
CA GLN A 247 -28.05 23.55 8.19
C GLN A 247 -28.23 22.45 7.13
N LEU A 248 -27.13 22.00 6.52
CA LEU A 248 -27.16 20.95 5.49
C LEU A 248 -27.76 19.64 6.04
N ASN A 249 -27.36 19.22 7.23
CA ASN A 249 -27.84 17.98 7.85
C ASN A 249 -29.31 18.07 8.27
N LYS A 250 -29.81 19.26 8.62
CA LYS A 250 -31.23 19.48 8.85
C LYS A 250 -32.04 19.27 7.57
N ILE A 251 -31.57 19.83 6.44
CA ILE A 251 -32.22 19.67 5.13
C ILE A 251 -32.13 18.20 4.68
N ASN A 252 -30.96 17.58 4.78
CA ASN A 252 -30.77 16.16 4.48
C ASN A 252 -31.71 15.26 5.29
N PHE A 253 -31.88 15.55 6.58
CA PHE A 253 -32.82 14.81 7.43
C PHE A 253 -34.27 14.99 6.99
N GLN A 254 -34.67 16.19 6.57
CA GLN A 254 -36.03 16.45 6.09
C GLN A 254 -36.35 15.66 4.82
N HIS A 255 -35.43 15.63 3.86
CA HIS A 255 -35.63 14.90 2.60
C HIS A 255 -35.58 13.38 2.75
N ASN A 256 -34.74 12.86 3.65
CA ASN A 256 -34.55 11.41 3.83
C ASN A 256 -35.31 10.83 5.04
N LYS A 257 -36.19 11.61 5.69
CA LYS A 257 -36.85 11.21 6.95
C LYS A 257 -37.60 9.89 6.82
N GLU A 258 -38.43 9.75 5.79
CA GLU A 258 -39.26 8.57 5.56
C GLU A 258 -38.38 7.32 5.38
N SER A 259 -37.30 7.43 4.60
CA SER A 259 -36.35 6.34 4.38
C SER A 259 -35.53 6.01 5.64
N PHE A 260 -35.15 7.00 6.44
CA PHE A 260 -34.47 6.76 7.73
C PHE A 260 -35.35 5.99 8.72
N GLU A 261 -36.64 6.35 8.79
CA GLU A 261 -37.61 5.68 9.66
C GLU A 261 -37.93 4.27 9.15
N LYS A 262 -38.12 4.11 7.84
CA LYS A 262 -38.44 2.82 7.21
C LYS A 262 -37.29 1.80 7.29
N TYR A 263 -36.08 2.21 6.90
CA TYR A 263 -34.93 1.31 6.82
C TYR A 263 -34.05 1.36 8.08
N LYS A 264 -34.49 2.09 9.13
CA LYS A 264 -33.84 2.17 10.43
C LYS A 264 -32.35 2.50 10.38
N TYR A 265 -31.98 3.45 9.53
CA TYR A 265 -30.63 4.00 9.47
C TYR A 265 -30.71 5.52 9.51
N LYS A 266 -29.57 6.16 9.79
CA LYS A 266 -29.40 7.60 9.64
C LYS A 266 -28.13 7.88 8.89
N ASN A 267 -28.13 8.91 8.07
CA ASN A 267 -26.91 9.46 7.51
C ASN A 267 -26.80 10.96 7.77
N TRP A 268 -25.58 11.47 7.75
CA TRP A 268 -25.28 12.89 7.91
C TRP A 268 -23.96 13.22 7.23
N TYR A 269 -23.81 14.46 6.79
CA TYR A 269 -22.58 14.99 6.24
C TYR A 269 -21.64 15.47 7.34
N GLU A 270 -20.36 15.16 7.19
CA GLU A 270 -19.25 15.67 7.99
C GLU A 270 -18.25 16.39 7.09
N ALA A 271 -17.51 17.33 7.68
CA ALA A 271 -16.44 18.06 7.01
C ALA A 271 -15.10 17.38 7.30
N LEU A 272 -14.49 16.83 6.25
CA LEU A 272 -13.13 16.30 6.29
C LEU A 272 -12.14 17.40 5.87
N PRO A 273 -11.22 17.84 6.73
CA PRO A 273 -10.24 18.87 6.37
C PRO A 273 -9.39 18.44 5.18
N LEU A 274 -9.14 19.36 4.24
CA LEU A 274 -8.38 19.05 3.03
C LEU A 274 -6.97 18.51 3.33
N LYS A 275 -6.31 19.01 4.39
CA LYS A 275 -4.99 18.53 4.82
C LYS A 275 -4.98 17.08 5.30
N GLU A 276 -6.15 16.52 5.64
CA GLU A 276 -6.31 15.13 6.11
C GLU A 276 -6.87 14.21 5.03
N LYS A 277 -7.48 14.76 3.98
CA LYS A 277 -8.07 14.02 2.85
C LYS A 277 -7.15 12.92 2.33
N HIS A 278 -5.90 13.27 2.03
CA HIS A 278 -4.96 12.33 1.42
C HIS A 278 -4.76 11.06 2.27
N PHE A 279 -4.90 11.16 3.58
CA PHE A 279 -4.76 10.03 4.51
C PHE A 279 -6.08 9.35 4.88
N ALA A 280 -7.20 9.84 4.35
CA ALA A 280 -8.55 9.38 4.69
C ALA A 280 -9.02 8.24 3.79
N ALA A 281 -8.13 7.27 3.50
CA ALA A 281 -8.38 6.13 2.61
C ALA A 281 -9.61 5.30 3.02
N GLN A 282 -9.93 5.28 4.31
CA GLN A 282 -11.07 4.58 4.90
C GLN A 282 -12.45 5.02 4.36
N PHE A 283 -12.57 6.25 3.85
CA PHE A 283 -13.82 6.73 3.28
C PHE A 283 -13.96 6.38 1.79
N GLY A 284 -12.89 5.89 1.14
CA GLY A 284 -12.88 5.68 -0.31
C GLY A 284 -13.05 6.99 -1.09
N SER A 285 -12.25 7.20 -2.12
CA SER A 285 -12.36 8.38 -2.98
C SER A 285 -11.82 8.04 -4.35
N GLN A 286 -12.33 8.70 -5.40
CA GLN A 286 -11.75 8.62 -6.75
C GLN A 286 -10.38 9.32 -6.85
N THR A 287 -9.88 9.87 -5.74
CA THR A 287 -8.60 10.58 -5.68
C THR A 287 -7.55 9.72 -4.99
N ARG A 288 -6.29 9.85 -5.40
CA ARG A 288 -5.16 9.16 -4.73
C ARG A 288 -5.16 9.42 -3.23
N THR A 289 -5.10 8.34 -2.45
CA THR A 289 -4.97 8.37 -0.99
C THR A 289 -3.78 7.49 -0.56
N ALA A 290 -3.22 7.79 0.61
CA ALA A 290 -2.19 7.00 1.26
C ALA A 290 -2.70 6.51 2.62
N ASP A 291 -2.27 5.31 3.03
CA ASP A 291 -2.60 4.79 4.36
C ASP A 291 -1.55 5.30 5.38
N LYS A 292 -2.01 6.13 6.31
CA LYS A 292 -1.18 6.67 7.39
C LYS A 292 -0.60 5.56 8.28
N LYS A 293 -1.34 4.47 8.51
CA LYS A 293 -0.88 3.32 9.29
C LYS A 293 0.32 2.65 8.62
N VAL A 294 0.25 2.44 7.30
CA VAL A 294 1.36 1.85 6.53
C VAL A 294 2.62 2.73 6.60
N LEU A 295 2.48 4.05 6.47
CA LEU A 295 3.61 4.98 6.62
C LEU A 295 4.18 4.98 8.05
N SER A 296 3.32 4.91 9.07
CA SER A 296 3.74 4.77 10.46
C SER A 296 4.50 3.46 10.72
N ASP A 297 4.01 2.34 10.18
CA ASP A 297 4.66 1.04 10.30
C ASP A 297 6.04 1.05 9.61
N LEU A 298 6.16 1.68 8.44
CA LEU A 298 7.45 1.88 7.76
C LEU A 298 8.42 2.70 8.61
N MET A 299 7.97 3.80 9.23
CA MET A 299 8.81 4.60 10.13
C MET A 299 9.31 3.78 11.33
N ILE A 300 8.45 2.95 11.92
CA ILE A 300 8.82 2.05 13.03
C ILE A 300 9.90 1.05 12.57
N VAL A 301 9.71 0.41 11.42
CA VAL A 301 10.69 -0.54 10.84
C VAL A 301 12.03 0.16 10.55
N GLY A 302 12.00 1.34 9.93
CA GLY A 302 13.19 2.14 9.68
C GLY A 302 13.94 2.50 10.97
N GLY A 303 13.20 2.86 12.03
CA GLY A 303 13.75 3.11 13.36
C GLY A 303 14.43 1.89 13.97
N PHE A 304 13.81 0.71 13.91
CA PHE A 304 14.44 -0.54 14.38
C PHE A 304 15.72 -0.88 13.61
N LEU A 305 15.74 -0.70 12.28
CA LEU A 305 16.93 -0.95 11.46
C LEU A 305 18.07 0.03 11.78
N LEU A 306 17.76 1.32 12.00
CA LEU A 306 18.73 2.30 12.47
C LEU A 306 19.30 1.92 13.84
N LEU A 307 18.43 1.51 14.77
CA LEU A 307 18.84 1.05 16.09
C LEU A 307 19.77 -0.17 16.00
N LEU A 308 19.47 -1.14 15.13
CA LEU A 308 20.35 -2.29 14.87
C LEU A 308 21.72 -1.86 14.35
N ALA A 309 21.79 -0.89 13.45
CA ALA A 309 23.07 -0.38 12.95
C ALA A 309 23.88 0.33 14.03
N CYS A 310 23.24 1.12 14.88
CA CYS A 310 23.88 1.76 16.03
C CYS A 310 24.43 0.70 17.01
N ILE A 311 23.62 -0.31 17.35
CA ILE A 311 24.02 -1.42 18.22
C ILE A 311 25.19 -2.19 17.62
N ASN A 312 25.13 -2.47 16.32
CA ASN A 312 26.22 -3.14 15.62
C ASN A 312 27.52 -2.33 15.69
N TYR A 313 27.45 -1.03 15.43
CA TYR A 313 28.61 -0.13 15.54
C TYR A 313 29.17 -0.11 16.97
N ILE A 314 28.30 0.00 17.98
CA ILE A 314 28.68 -0.07 19.39
C ILE A 314 29.41 -1.39 19.69
N ASN A 315 28.84 -2.51 19.25
CA ASN A 315 29.39 -3.84 19.49
C ASN A 315 30.78 -4.01 18.86
N LEU A 316 30.97 -3.57 17.60
CA LEU A 316 32.26 -3.66 16.91
C LEU A 316 33.29 -2.67 17.47
N SER A 317 32.89 -1.44 17.75
CA SER A 317 33.79 -0.40 18.26
C SER A 317 34.27 -0.69 19.68
N THR A 318 33.40 -1.21 20.53
CA THR A 318 33.79 -1.64 21.89
C THR A 318 34.69 -2.86 21.88
N ALA A 319 34.48 -3.80 20.94
CA ALA A 319 35.34 -4.97 20.78
C ALA A 319 36.79 -4.59 20.42
N LEU A 320 37.01 -3.45 19.77
CA LEU A 320 38.35 -2.93 19.42
C LEU A 320 39.06 -2.19 20.57
N LEU A 321 38.38 -1.88 21.67
CA LEU A 321 38.96 -1.11 22.78
C LEU A 321 40.23 -1.73 23.39
N PRO A 322 40.36 -3.06 23.59
CA PRO A 322 41.60 -3.65 24.10
C PRO A 322 42.82 -3.34 23.24
N LYS A 323 42.68 -3.36 21.90
CA LYS A 323 43.77 -3.00 20.97
C LYS A 323 44.13 -1.51 21.05
N ARG A 324 43.16 -0.66 21.43
CA ARG A 324 43.33 0.79 21.55
C ARG A 324 43.75 1.22 22.96
N ALA A 325 43.67 0.33 23.96
CA ALA A 325 43.89 0.64 25.36
C ALA A 325 45.31 1.20 25.62
N LYS A 326 46.34 0.63 24.99
CA LYS A 326 47.74 1.11 25.10
C LYS A 326 47.91 2.54 24.58
N GLU A 327 47.32 2.86 23.41
CA GLU A 327 47.33 4.20 22.83
C GLU A 327 46.59 5.22 23.71
N ILE A 328 45.44 4.82 24.25
CA ILE A 328 44.64 5.65 25.16
C ILE A 328 45.39 5.90 26.47
N GLY A 329 46.04 4.86 27.01
CA GLY A 329 46.83 4.94 28.24
C GLY A 329 47.99 5.93 28.12
N ILE A 330 48.79 5.81 27.05
CA ILE A 330 49.90 6.73 26.76
C ILE A 330 49.41 8.19 26.63
N ARG A 331 48.23 8.41 26.02
CA ARG A 331 47.70 9.77 25.88
C ARG A 331 47.18 10.36 27.18
N LYS A 332 46.58 9.55 28.04
CA LYS A 332 46.16 9.99 29.38
C LYS A 332 47.37 10.35 30.24
N THR A 333 48.47 9.58 30.17
CA THR A 333 49.71 9.90 30.88
C THR A 333 50.39 11.16 30.34
N LEU A 334 50.21 11.47 29.06
CA LEU A 334 50.64 12.73 28.43
C LEU A 334 49.66 13.91 28.66
N GLY A 335 48.72 13.79 29.61
CA GLY A 335 47.83 14.89 30.04
C GLY A 335 46.54 15.07 29.23
N SER A 336 46.16 14.12 28.37
CA SER A 336 44.89 14.20 27.65
C SER A 336 43.69 14.03 28.59
N SER A 337 42.83 15.04 28.67
CA SER A 337 41.60 14.98 29.49
C SER A 337 40.61 13.93 28.96
N ALA A 338 39.82 13.35 29.87
CA ALA A 338 38.75 12.40 29.53
C ALA A 338 37.74 12.96 28.51
N LYS A 339 37.45 14.28 28.60
CA LYS A 339 36.57 14.99 27.65
C LYS A 339 37.19 15.06 26.25
N ASN A 340 38.47 15.39 26.13
CA ASN A 340 39.16 15.45 24.84
C ASN A 340 39.20 14.08 24.15
N LEU A 341 39.35 13.02 24.93
CA LEU A 341 39.30 11.65 24.42
C LEU A 341 37.91 11.27 23.90
N MET A 342 36.87 11.68 24.62
CA MET A 342 35.47 11.41 24.27
C MET A 342 35.06 12.16 22.99
N VAL A 343 35.35 13.47 22.90
CA VAL A 343 35.09 14.29 21.69
C VAL A 343 35.79 13.70 20.47
N ARG A 344 37.03 13.23 20.62
CA ARG A 344 37.78 12.58 19.54
C ARG A 344 37.11 11.30 19.03
N PHE A 345 36.60 10.45 19.92
CA PHE A 345 35.89 9.23 19.54
C PHE A 345 34.55 9.52 18.84
N ILE A 346 33.83 10.54 19.31
CA ILE A 346 32.59 11.00 18.67
C ILE A 346 32.91 11.55 17.28
N ALA A 347 33.98 12.34 17.13
CA ALA A 347 34.44 12.84 15.82
C ALA A 347 34.88 11.72 14.86
N GLU A 348 35.51 10.65 15.36
CA GLU A 348 35.81 9.46 14.56
C GLU A 348 34.53 8.80 14.04
N THR A 349 33.55 8.62 14.94
CA THR A 349 32.25 8.05 14.58
C THR A 349 31.51 8.93 13.59
N PHE A 350 31.55 10.26 13.77
CA PHE A 350 30.96 11.23 12.85
C PHE A 350 31.52 11.11 11.44
N ILE A 351 32.84 10.96 11.29
CA ILE A 351 33.48 10.80 9.99
C ILE A 351 33.07 9.47 9.33
N VAL A 352 33.04 8.38 10.09
CA VAL A 352 32.58 7.08 9.59
C VAL A 352 31.12 7.13 9.15
N THR A 353 30.24 7.73 9.94
CA THR A 353 28.83 7.94 9.60
C THR A 353 28.66 8.83 8.37
N THR A 354 29.51 9.84 8.20
CA THR A 354 29.48 10.72 7.02
C THR A 354 29.84 9.95 5.75
N PHE A 355 30.89 9.12 5.78
CA PHE A 355 31.20 8.24 4.65
C PHE A 355 30.09 7.22 4.38
N ALA A 356 29.47 6.68 5.42
CA ALA A 356 28.31 5.80 5.28
C ALA A 356 27.11 6.52 4.65
N ALA A 357 26.86 7.79 5.01
CA ALA A 357 25.82 8.61 4.39
C ALA A 357 26.12 8.90 2.91
N LEU A 358 27.37 9.19 2.56
CA LEU A 358 27.78 9.35 1.15
C LEU A 358 27.55 8.06 0.35
N LEU A 359 27.96 6.91 0.89
CA LEU A 359 27.70 5.61 0.26
C LEU A 359 26.20 5.30 0.17
N SER A 360 25.41 5.75 1.15
CA SER A 360 23.95 5.55 1.15
C SER A 360 23.25 6.25 -0.02
N PHE A 361 23.77 7.37 -0.53
CA PHE A 361 23.22 8.01 -1.73
C PHE A 361 23.39 7.13 -2.97
N VAL A 362 24.56 6.50 -3.12
CA VAL A 362 24.82 5.53 -4.20
C VAL A 362 23.88 4.33 -4.07
N LEU A 363 23.73 3.79 -2.85
CA LEU A 363 22.80 2.68 -2.60
C LEU A 363 21.34 3.07 -2.87
N THR A 364 20.96 4.31 -2.57
CA THR A 364 19.60 4.82 -2.83
C THR A 364 19.29 4.74 -4.33
N PHE A 365 20.23 5.10 -5.20
CA PHE A 365 20.03 5.00 -6.65
C PHE A 365 19.68 3.58 -7.11
N PHE A 366 20.36 2.56 -6.58
CA PHE A 366 20.04 1.16 -6.89
C PHE A 366 18.74 0.70 -6.24
N ALA A 367 18.51 1.07 -4.97
CA ALA A 367 17.31 0.71 -4.23
C ALA A 367 16.06 1.26 -4.91
N VAL A 368 16.10 2.47 -5.46
CA VAL A 368 14.98 3.07 -6.20
C VAL A 368 14.61 2.26 -7.44
N LYS A 369 15.60 1.73 -8.18
CA LYS A 369 15.34 0.87 -9.34
C LYS A 369 14.77 -0.48 -8.94
N ILE A 370 15.28 -1.08 -7.88
CA ILE A 370 14.84 -2.40 -7.39
C ILE A 370 13.42 -2.33 -6.80
N PHE A 371 13.08 -1.21 -6.15
CA PHE A 371 11.82 -1.01 -5.45
C PHE A 371 10.92 0.04 -6.12
N ALA A 372 11.08 0.28 -7.42
CA ALA A 372 10.32 1.30 -8.15
C ALA A 372 8.80 1.10 -7.99
N ASP A 373 8.34 -0.14 -8.11
CA ASP A 373 6.92 -0.51 -7.99
C ASP A 373 6.30 -0.24 -6.59
N PHE A 374 7.14 0.00 -5.58
CA PHE A 374 6.73 0.30 -4.21
C PHE A 374 6.77 1.78 -3.88
N LEU A 375 7.51 2.55 -4.67
CA LEU A 375 7.69 3.96 -4.46
C LEU A 375 6.53 4.71 -5.12
N PRO A 376 5.87 5.64 -4.41
CA PRO A 376 4.81 6.44 -5.01
C PRO A 376 5.32 7.17 -6.25
N ASP A 377 4.52 7.17 -7.32
CA ASP A 377 4.83 7.94 -8.52
C ASP A 377 5.06 9.41 -8.18
N GLY A 378 6.05 10.04 -8.80
CA GLY A 378 6.40 11.46 -8.58
C GLY A 378 7.18 11.76 -7.29
N ILE A 379 7.49 10.76 -6.45
CA ILE A 379 8.30 10.97 -5.23
C ILE A 379 9.68 11.59 -5.52
N PHE A 380 10.27 11.29 -6.69
CA PHE A 380 11.58 11.82 -7.10
C PHE A 380 11.52 13.18 -7.75
N ASP A 381 10.36 13.62 -8.21
CA ASP A 381 10.17 14.97 -8.75
C ASP A 381 9.95 15.99 -7.61
N TYR A 382 9.40 15.53 -6.48
CA TYR A 382 9.25 16.37 -5.28
C TYR A 382 10.58 16.55 -4.53
N MET A 383 11.25 17.69 -4.77
CA MET A 383 12.47 18.08 -4.06
C MET A 383 12.19 19.12 -2.96
N ASN A 384 12.35 18.72 -1.70
CA ASN A 384 12.39 19.65 -0.56
C ASN A 384 13.79 19.71 0.03
N TYR A 385 14.70 20.42 -0.66
CA TYR A 385 16.12 20.47 -0.31
C TYR A 385 16.39 20.86 1.16
N PRO A 386 15.72 21.86 1.76
CA PRO A 386 15.96 22.21 3.17
C PRO A 386 15.60 21.10 4.15
N ALA A 387 14.42 20.49 3.99
CA ALA A 387 13.98 19.40 4.87
C ALA A 387 14.87 18.16 4.71
N MET A 388 15.25 17.86 3.46
CA MET A 388 16.14 16.76 3.10
C MET A 388 17.54 16.92 3.68
N ALA A 389 18.16 18.10 3.53
CA ALA A 389 19.47 18.39 4.10
C ALA A 389 19.42 18.37 5.64
N GLY A 390 18.39 19.00 6.23
CA GLY A 390 18.19 19.02 7.68
C GLY A 390 18.03 17.62 8.27
N PHE A 391 17.26 16.75 7.62
CA PHE A 391 17.09 15.36 8.06
C PHE A 391 18.38 14.54 7.94
N MET A 392 19.10 14.64 6.82
CA MET A 392 20.37 13.90 6.67
C MET A 392 21.40 14.36 7.72
N LEU A 393 21.50 15.66 7.98
CA LEU A 393 22.36 16.21 9.02
C LEU A 393 21.94 15.72 10.41
N LEU A 394 20.65 15.76 10.72
CA LEU A 394 20.09 15.23 11.97
C LEU A 394 20.44 13.75 12.14
N LEU A 395 20.29 12.95 11.07
CA LEU A 395 20.53 11.52 11.07
C LEU A 395 22.01 11.22 11.31
N ILE A 396 22.93 11.94 10.65
CA ILE A 396 24.38 11.82 10.88
C ILE A 396 24.72 12.15 12.34
N LEU A 397 24.19 13.25 12.87
CA LEU A 397 24.44 13.66 14.26
C LEU A 397 23.89 12.64 15.27
N LEU A 398 22.65 12.19 15.06
CA LEU A 398 21.96 11.26 15.95
C LEU A 398 22.64 9.89 15.97
N ILE A 399 22.97 9.32 14.81
CA ILE A 399 23.73 8.06 14.73
C ILE A 399 25.09 8.20 15.39
N SER A 400 25.80 9.31 15.12
CA SER A 400 27.15 9.51 15.65
C SER A 400 27.17 9.67 17.16
N LEU A 401 26.14 10.34 17.70
CA LEU A 401 25.95 10.48 19.13
C LEU A 401 25.59 9.12 19.75
N LEU A 402 24.53 8.46 19.30
CA LEU A 402 24.07 7.19 19.89
C LEU A 402 25.13 6.08 19.80
N SER A 403 25.79 5.97 18.65
CA SER A 403 26.78 4.91 18.40
C SER A 403 28.15 5.22 19.02
N GLY A 404 28.51 6.50 19.12
CA GLY A 404 29.80 6.95 19.61
C GLY A 404 29.86 7.16 21.12
N LEU A 405 28.75 7.54 21.76
CA LEU A 405 28.72 7.93 23.18
C LEU A 405 29.15 6.79 24.11
N TYR A 406 28.61 5.59 23.90
CA TYR A 406 28.90 4.45 24.76
C TYR A 406 30.37 3.97 24.65
N PRO A 407 30.93 3.71 23.45
CA PRO A 407 32.36 3.41 23.31
C PRO A 407 33.27 4.53 23.85
N ALA A 408 32.92 5.80 23.62
CA ALA A 408 33.70 6.94 24.09
C ALA A 408 33.73 7.05 25.62
N TRP A 409 32.58 6.80 26.27
CA TRP A 409 32.48 6.76 27.72
C TRP A 409 33.23 5.60 28.35
N ILE A 410 33.23 4.41 27.72
CA ILE A 410 34.06 3.30 28.19
C ILE A 410 35.54 3.63 28.01
N SER A 411 35.92 4.18 26.86
CA SER A 411 37.30 4.54 26.57
C SER A 411 37.86 5.56 27.56
N SER A 412 37.04 6.49 28.04
CA SER A 412 37.47 7.50 29.01
C SER A 412 37.70 6.92 30.42
N ARG A 413 37.16 5.72 30.73
CA ARG A 413 37.34 5.00 32.00
C ARG A 413 38.41 3.90 31.98
N VAL A 414 39.21 3.81 30.92
CA VAL A 414 40.35 2.88 30.84
C VAL A 414 41.39 3.24 31.90
N ASP A 415 41.75 2.28 32.75
CA ASP A 415 42.76 2.43 33.80
C ASP A 415 44.17 2.37 33.19
N THR A 416 44.87 3.49 33.26
CA THR A 416 46.23 3.68 32.75
C THR A 416 47.25 2.76 33.42
N VAL A 417 47.09 2.47 34.72
CA VAL A 417 48.09 1.73 35.51
C VAL A 417 48.05 0.24 35.15
N GLU A 418 46.86 -0.34 34.98
CA GLU A 418 46.72 -1.75 34.61
C GLU A 418 47.14 -2.03 33.16
N VAL A 419 46.89 -1.09 32.24
CA VAL A 419 47.30 -1.22 30.83
C VAL A 419 48.83 -1.23 30.69
N LEU A 420 49.54 -0.38 31.45
CA LEU A 420 51.00 -0.34 31.45
C LEU A 420 51.62 -1.58 32.10
N LYS A 421 50.90 -2.23 33.02
CA LYS A 421 51.28 -3.53 33.61
C LYS A 421 50.96 -4.74 32.73
N GLY A 422 50.53 -4.54 31.48
CA GLY A 422 50.20 -5.62 30.54
C GLY A 422 48.91 -6.38 30.85
N LYS A 423 48.12 -5.95 31.85
CA LYS A 423 46.88 -6.61 32.30
C LYS A 423 45.66 -6.15 31.48
N THR A 424 45.80 -6.08 30.17
CA THR A 424 44.79 -5.50 29.25
C THR A 424 43.43 -6.22 29.32
N GLU A 425 43.41 -7.49 29.73
CA GLU A 425 42.18 -8.27 29.92
C GLU A 425 41.39 -7.93 31.19
N LYS A 426 42.05 -7.42 32.25
CA LYS A 426 41.39 -7.03 33.52
C LYS A 426 40.79 -5.61 33.49
N VAL A 427 41.30 -4.76 32.60
CA VAL A 427 40.94 -3.33 32.43
C VAL A 427 39.48 -3.12 32.01
N ILE A 428 38.82 -4.13 31.42
CA ILE A 428 37.40 -4.09 31.04
C ILE A 428 36.63 -5.06 31.95
N GLY A 429 36.42 -4.67 33.21
CA GLY A 429 35.91 -5.54 34.28
C GLY A 429 34.73 -6.46 33.94
N ARG A 430 34.66 -7.59 34.66
CA ARG A 430 33.70 -8.72 34.54
C ARG A 430 32.23 -8.31 34.25
N ASN A 431 31.72 -7.20 34.82
CA ASN A 431 30.34 -6.74 34.62
C ASN A 431 30.04 -6.09 33.25
N LYS A 432 31.07 -5.66 32.48
CA LYS A 432 30.89 -4.99 31.17
C LYS A 432 30.65 -5.97 30.02
N ILE A 433 31.05 -7.24 30.18
CA ILE A 433 30.78 -8.32 29.22
C ILE A 433 29.26 -8.64 29.14
N THR A 434 28.51 -8.36 30.21
CA THR A 434 27.04 -8.59 30.28
C THR A 434 26.24 -7.64 29.38
N PHE A 435 26.62 -6.36 29.29
CA PHE A 435 25.89 -5.38 28.45
C PHE A 435 26.01 -5.69 26.96
N ARG A 436 27.22 -6.06 26.49
CA ARG A 436 27.44 -6.49 25.10
C ARG A 436 26.62 -7.75 24.77
N LYS A 437 26.58 -8.73 25.68
CA LYS A 437 25.73 -9.91 25.51
C LYS A 437 24.26 -9.54 25.38
N SER A 438 23.77 -8.59 26.20
CA SER A 438 22.41 -8.05 26.10
C SER A 438 22.13 -7.39 24.75
N LEU A 439 23.05 -6.54 24.25
CA LEU A 439 22.93 -5.92 22.93
C LEU A 439 22.88 -6.95 21.79
N ILE A 440 23.67 -8.02 21.87
CA ILE A 440 23.64 -9.11 20.89
C ILE A 440 22.31 -9.85 20.95
N VAL A 441 21.81 -10.18 22.16
CA VAL A 441 20.50 -10.80 22.35
C VAL A 441 19.39 -9.95 21.75
N PHE A 442 19.40 -8.63 22.01
CA PHE A 442 18.41 -7.70 21.46
C PHE A 442 18.48 -7.59 19.93
N GLN A 443 19.69 -7.58 19.37
CA GLN A 443 19.90 -7.56 17.92
C GLN A 443 19.32 -8.81 17.25
N PHE A 444 19.61 -10.00 17.79
CA PHE A 444 19.06 -11.26 17.28
C PHE A 444 17.57 -11.41 17.55
N LEU A 445 17.05 -10.85 18.65
CA LEU A 445 15.62 -10.80 18.94
C LEU A 445 14.88 -10.08 17.81
N ILE A 446 15.31 -8.88 17.44
CA ILE A 446 14.66 -8.12 16.35
C ILE A 446 14.73 -8.92 15.05
N ALA A 447 15.90 -9.46 14.69
CA ALA A 447 16.05 -10.27 13.48
C ALA A 447 15.12 -11.49 13.47
N GLN A 448 15.01 -12.21 14.59
CA GLN A 448 14.13 -13.37 14.73
C GLN A 448 12.65 -12.99 14.68
N VAL A 449 12.24 -11.86 15.28
CA VAL A 449 10.86 -11.34 15.16
C VAL A 449 10.51 -11.05 13.70
N PHE A 450 11.43 -10.43 12.94
CA PHE A 450 11.23 -10.22 11.50
C PHE A 450 11.13 -11.54 10.72
N ILE A 451 11.98 -12.52 11.02
CA ILE A 451 11.91 -13.86 10.40
C ILE A 451 10.55 -14.52 10.69
N ILE A 452 10.10 -14.51 11.95
CA ILE A 452 8.79 -15.05 12.35
C ILE A 452 7.67 -14.35 11.60
N GLY A 453 7.70 -13.02 11.53
CA GLY A 453 6.73 -12.22 10.79
C GLY A 453 6.72 -12.55 9.30
N ALA A 454 7.88 -12.68 8.66
CA ALA A 454 8.00 -13.04 7.24
C ALA A 454 7.40 -14.43 6.95
N ILE A 455 7.61 -15.39 7.85
CA ILE A 455 7.04 -16.75 7.74
C ILE A 455 5.52 -16.69 7.88
N ILE A 456 5.00 -16.07 8.95
CA ILE A 456 3.57 -16.05 9.25
C ILE A 456 2.79 -15.25 8.20
N ILE A 457 3.25 -14.05 7.82
CA ILE A 457 2.63 -13.25 6.76
C ILE A 457 2.68 -14.00 5.43
N GLY A 458 3.81 -14.66 5.14
CA GLY A 458 3.94 -15.46 3.93
C GLY A 458 2.98 -16.64 3.87
N GLN A 459 2.80 -17.35 4.99
CA GLN A 459 1.82 -18.43 5.07
C GLN A 459 0.38 -17.93 5.01
N GLN A 460 0.07 -16.81 5.67
CA GLN A 460 -1.25 -16.21 5.62
C GLN A 460 -1.61 -15.80 4.19
N LEU A 461 -0.68 -15.18 3.46
CA LEU A 461 -0.91 -14.81 2.06
C LEU A 461 -1.08 -16.05 1.17
N GLN A 462 -0.24 -17.07 1.35
CA GLN A 462 -0.37 -18.33 0.61
C GLN A 462 -1.71 -19.02 0.90
N TYR A 463 -2.14 -19.01 2.15
CA TYR A 463 -3.46 -19.52 2.56
C TYR A 463 -4.59 -18.75 1.87
N MET A 464 -4.55 -17.41 1.86
CA MET A 464 -5.59 -16.60 1.22
C MET A 464 -5.65 -16.78 -0.31
N LEU A 465 -4.51 -16.97 -0.98
CA LEU A 465 -4.44 -17.16 -2.43
C LEU A 465 -4.97 -18.54 -2.88
N HIS A 466 -4.72 -19.57 -2.09
CA HIS A 466 -5.06 -20.97 -2.43
C HIS A 466 -6.33 -21.48 -1.74
N LYS A 467 -6.85 -20.76 -0.75
CA LYS A 467 -8.12 -21.13 -0.13
C LYS A 467 -9.21 -21.15 -1.18
N ASP A 468 -9.96 -22.24 -1.22
CA ASP A 468 -11.12 -22.38 -2.08
C ASP A 468 -12.13 -21.26 -1.77
N PRO A 469 -12.42 -20.36 -2.73
CA PRO A 469 -13.36 -19.28 -2.53
C PRO A 469 -14.83 -19.75 -2.67
N GLY A 470 -15.08 -21.04 -2.95
CA GLY A 470 -16.42 -21.60 -3.19
C GLY A 470 -16.86 -21.54 -4.65
N PHE A 471 -15.96 -21.22 -5.57
CA PHE A 471 -16.19 -21.18 -7.03
C PHE A 471 -14.89 -21.41 -7.82
N ASN A 472 -15.01 -21.84 -9.07
CA ASN A 472 -13.88 -22.10 -9.96
C ASN A 472 -13.38 -20.83 -10.66
N LYS A 473 -12.18 -20.37 -10.30
CA LYS A 473 -11.53 -19.18 -10.88
C LYS A 473 -10.49 -19.48 -11.96
N GLU A 474 -10.07 -20.73 -12.12
CA GLU A 474 -8.90 -21.10 -12.94
C GLU A 474 -9.21 -21.04 -14.44
N ALA A 475 -8.23 -20.65 -15.28
CA ALA A 475 -8.39 -20.62 -16.73
C ALA A 475 -9.63 -19.83 -17.20
N VAL A 476 -10.01 -18.76 -16.48
CA VAL A 476 -11.09 -17.85 -16.84
C VAL A 476 -10.49 -16.53 -17.29
N ILE A 477 -10.85 -16.08 -18.50
CA ILE A 477 -10.61 -14.70 -18.94
C ILE A 477 -11.91 -13.91 -18.86
N THR A 478 -11.78 -12.64 -18.50
CA THR A 478 -12.90 -11.71 -18.43
C THR A 478 -12.63 -10.47 -19.27
N PHE A 479 -13.66 -10.00 -19.95
CA PHE A 479 -13.67 -8.72 -20.67
C PHE A 479 -15.09 -8.16 -20.67
N SER A 480 -15.20 -6.84 -20.70
CA SER A 480 -16.49 -6.16 -20.62
C SER A 480 -16.76 -5.35 -21.88
N ILE A 481 -18.03 -5.29 -22.27
CA ILE A 481 -18.46 -4.43 -23.37
C ILE A 481 -18.25 -2.98 -22.94
N PRO A 482 -17.49 -2.18 -23.71
CA PRO A 482 -17.33 -0.77 -23.39
C PRO A 482 -18.71 -0.10 -23.24
N TYR A 483 -18.89 0.66 -22.16
CA TYR A 483 -20.18 1.29 -21.82
C TYR A 483 -20.80 2.06 -23.01
N ARG A 484 -19.96 2.70 -23.84
CA ARG A 484 -20.39 3.42 -25.06
C ARG A 484 -21.10 2.53 -26.08
N LEU A 485 -20.68 1.28 -26.21
CA LEU A 485 -21.27 0.34 -27.18
C LEU A 485 -22.48 -0.36 -26.58
N ALA A 486 -22.42 -0.72 -25.28
CA ALA A 486 -23.52 -1.41 -24.61
C ALA A 486 -24.87 -0.67 -24.68
N ASN A 487 -24.85 0.67 -24.70
CA ASN A 487 -26.06 1.49 -24.75
C ASN A 487 -26.44 1.97 -26.17
N LYS A 488 -25.63 1.71 -27.20
CA LYS A 488 -25.97 2.06 -28.59
C LYS A 488 -27.04 1.10 -29.11
N LYS A 489 -28.11 1.64 -29.68
CA LYS A 489 -29.21 0.85 -30.26
C LYS A 489 -28.73 -0.18 -31.30
N GLU A 490 -27.70 0.16 -32.07
CA GLU A 490 -27.08 -0.73 -33.06
C GLU A 490 -26.41 -1.98 -32.44
N TYR A 491 -25.95 -1.88 -31.19
CA TYR A 491 -25.27 -2.96 -30.48
C TYR A 491 -26.16 -3.68 -29.48
N LYS A 492 -27.46 -3.32 -29.42
CA LYS A 492 -28.44 -3.98 -28.56
C LYS A 492 -28.45 -5.48 -28.86
N ASP A 493 -28.35 -6.27 -27.80
CA ASP A 493 -28.37 -7.74 -27.82
C ASP A 493 -27.21 -8.44 -28.57
N LYS A 494 -26.25 -7.69 -29.15
CA LYS A 494 -25.06 -8.26 -29.81
C LYS A 494 -24.21 -9.10 -28.86
N GLN A 495 -24.32 -8.88 -27.55
CA GLN A 495 -23.64 -9.69 -26.53
C GLN A 495 -24.11 -11.16 -26.53
N PHE A 496 -25.39 -11.41 -26.80
CA PHE A 496 -25.91 -12.77 -26.90
C PHE A 496 -25.50 -13.44 -28.22
N VAL A 497 -25.41 -12.65 -29.30
CA VAL A 497 -24.86 -13.13 -30.58
C VAL A 497 -23.41 -13.57 -30.37
N LEU A 498 -22.58 -12.71 -29.77
CA LEU A 498 -21.19 -13.07 -29.47
C LEU A 498 -21.11 -14.30 -28.56
N LYS A 499 -21.88 -14.36 -27.47
CA LYS A 499 -21.93 -15.54 -26.60
C LYS A 499 -22.22 -16.83 -27.39
N ASN A 500 -23.24 -16.80 -28.25
CA ASN A 500 -23.64 -17.98 -29.03
C ASN A 500 -22.56 -18.40 -30.04
N GLU A 501 -21.89 -17.44 -30.68
CA GLU A 501 -20.81 -17.72 -31.62
C GLU A 501 -19.57 -18.28 -30.91
N LEU A 502 -19.24 -17.77 -29.71
CA LEU A 502 -18.17 -18.31 -28.88
C LEU A 502 -18.49 -19.72 -28.38
N LEU A 503 -19.75 -20.03 -28.05
CA LEU A 503 -20.17 -21.37 -27.64
C LEU A 503 -20.11 -22.42 -28.76
N LYS A 504 -20.18 -22.00 -30.03
CA LYS A 504 -19.99 -22.91 -31.18
C LYS A 504 -18.53 -23.30 -31.40
N ASN A 505 -17.60 -22.58 -30.78
CA ASN A 505 -16.18 -22.79 -30.97
C ASN A 505 -15.65 -23.90 -30.04
N THR A 506 -15.09 -24.95 -30.62
CA THR A 506 -14.52 -26.10 -29.88
C THR A 506 -13.29 -25.73 -29.03
N GLU A 507 -12.65 -24.58 -29.32
CA GLU A 507 -11.51 -24.08 -28.54
C GLU A 507 -11.94 -23.38 -27.23
N ILE A 508 -13.25 -23.21 -26.99
CA ILE A 508 -13.82 -22.55 -25.82
C ILE A 508 -14.65 -23.56 -25.04
N LYS A 509 -14.38 -23.72 -23.74
CA LYS A 509 -15.04 -24.74 -22.91
C LYS A 509 -16.44 -24.30 -22.47
N ASN A 510 -16.59 -23.03 -22.09
CA ASN A 510 -17.87 -22.47 -21.67
C ASN A 510 -17.85 -20.94 -21.69
N VAL A 511 -19.03 -20.33 -21.70
CA VAL A 511 -19.22 -18.87 -21.68
C VAL A 511 -20.37 -18.49 -20.76
N SER A 512 -20.14 -17.55 -19.85
CA SER A 512 -21.18 -16.91 -19.03
C SER A 512 -21.10 -15.39 -19.16
N LEU A 513 -22.26 -14.75 -19.15
CA LEU A 513 -22.42 -13.31 -19.10
C LEU A 513 -22.80 -12.87 -17.68
N GLY A 514 -22.31 -11.72 -17.27
CA GLY A 514 -22.64 -11.09 -15.99
C GLY A 514 -21.43 -10.84 -15.11
N ASP A 515 -21.72 -10.37 -13.91
CA ASP A 515 -20.75 -10.03 -12.88
C ASP A 515 -19.89 -11.23 -12.49
N ARG A 516 -18.72 -10.94 -11.93
CA ARG A 516 -17.80 -11.96 -11.43
C ARG A 516 -18.23 -12.41 -10.03
N PRO A 517 -18.01 -13.67 -9.61
CA PRO A 517 -18.38 -14.13 -8.26
C PRO A 517 -17.77 -13.26 -7.15
N MET A 518 -16.50 -12.90 -7.29
CA MET A 518 -15.75 -11.99 -6.41
C MET A 518 -15.30 -10.75 -7.19
N GLU A 519 -15.65 -9.56 -6.69
CA GLU A 519 -15.37 -8.25 -7.32
C GLU A 519 -15.20 -7.14 -6.27
N GLN A 520 -14.38 -6.11 -6.56
CA GLN A 520 -14.13 -5.00 -5.64
C GLN A 520 -15.32 -4.03 -5.55
N MET A 521 -16.11 -3.93 -6.63
CA MET A 521 -17.26 -3.04 -6.71
C MET A 521 -18.48 -3.70 -6.07
N TYR A 522 -19.12 -2.97 -5.15
CA TYR A 522 -20.25 -3.44 -4.36
C TYR A 522 -21.50 -2.64 -4.73
N VAL A 523 -22.54 -3.34 -5.19
CA VAL A 523 -23.90 -2.80 -5.25
C VAL A 523 -24.71 -3.50 -4.17
N GLY A 524 -25.06 -2.77 -3.12
CA GLY A 524 -25.81 -3.30 -2.00
C GLY A 524 -27.12 -2.57 -1.82
N ASN A 525 -28.20 -3.29 -2.09
CA ASN A 525 -29.56 -2.78 -2.02
C ASN A 525 -30.28 -3.38 -0.81
N ILE A 526 -31.20 -2.64 -0.19
CA ILE A 526 -32.02 -3.14 0.92
C ILE A 526 -33.25 -3.83 0.32
N TYR A 527 -33.37 -5.13 0.54
CA TYR A 527 -34.52 -5.94 0.14
C TYR A 527 -35.41 -6.18 1.35
N THR A 528 -36.72 -6.16 1.10
CA THR A 528 -37.71 -6.28 2.16
C THR A 528 -38.49 -7.58 2.02
N TYR A 529 -38.57 -8.35 3.10
CA TYR A 529 -39.47 -9.49 3.25
C TYR A 529 -40.60 -9.15 4.23
N PHE A 530 -41.83 -9.46 3.85
CA PHE A 530 -43.00 -9.29 4.73
C PHE A 530 -43.38 -10.63 5.35
N ASN A 531 -43.17 -10.77 6.66
CA ASN A 531 -43.63 -11.91 7.44
C ASN A 531 -44.95 -11.56 8.15
N GLY A 532 -46.07 -11.62 7.42
CA GLY A 532 -47.34 -11.13 7.93
C GLY A 532 -47.33 -9.61 8.07
N LYS A 533 -47.31 -9.09 9.31
CA LYS A 533 -47.22 -7.64 9.60
C LYS A 533 -45.79 -7.15 9.88
N GLU A 534 -44.83 -8.07 10.04
CA GLU A 534 -43.44 -7.71 10.33
C GLU A 534 -42.66 -7.49 9.03
N GLU A 535 -41.93 -6.37 8.98
CA GLU A 535 -41.07 -6.01 7.86
C GLU A 535 -39.61 -6.36 8.22
N VAL A 536 -39.03 -7.30 7.48
CA VAL A 536 -37.63 -7.71 7.63
C VAL A 536 -36.81 -7.09 6.49
N ASN A 537 -35.97 -6.13 6.83
CA ASN A 537 -35.12 -5.40 5.89
C ASN A 537 -33.68 -5.94 5.95
N VAL A 538 -33.18 -6.45 4.83
CA VAL A 538 -31.83 -7.01 4.73
C VAL A 538 -31.10 -6.38 3.55
N GLN A 539 -29.87 -5.92 3.78
CA GLN A 539 -29.02 -5.47 2.70
C GLN A 539 -28.38 -6.66 2.00
N LEU A 540 -28.64 -6.81 0.71
CA LEU A 540 -28.09 -7.88 -0.12
C LEU A 540 -27.10 -7.33 -1.14
N GLN A 541 -25.99 -8.03 -1.32
CA GLN A 541 -25.08 -7.81 -2.45
C GLN A 541 -25.75 -8.28 -3.73
N MET A 542 -26.01 -7.36 -4.65
CA MET A 542 -26.66 -7.67 -5.91
C MET A 542 -25.62 -8.02 -6.98
N LYS A 543 -25.87 -9.10 -7.72
CA LYS A 543 -25.09 -9.50 -8.90
C LYS A 543 -26.00 -9.79 -10.08
N ASP A 544 -25.67 -9.20 -11.22
CA ASP A 544 -26.31 -9.49 -12.50
C ASP A 544 -25.62 -10.69 -13.16
N VAL A 545 -26.33 -11.81 -13.30
CA VAL A 545 -25.77 -13.06 -13.80
C VAL A 545 -26.69 -13.73 -14.79
N ASP A 546 -26.12 -14.45 -15.74
CA ASP A 546 -26.89 -15.26 -16.67
C ASP A 546 -27.20 -16.67 -16.13
N THR A 547 -27.98 -17.41 -16.90
CA THR A 547 -28.37 -18.79 -16.56
C THR A 547 -27.18 -19.76 -16.51
N ALA A 548 -26.07 -19.46 -17.20
CA ALA A 548 -24.88 -20.29 -17.23
C ALA A 548 -23.97 -20.09 -16.00
N PHE A 549 -24.10 -18.96 -15.30
CA PHE A 549 -23.20 -18.52 -14.23
C PHE A 549 -22.94 -19.58 -13.15
N LEU A 550 -23.99 -20.15 -12.56
CA LEU A 550 -23.83 -21.14 -11.48
C LEU A 550 -23.06 -22.38 -11.95
N HIS A 551 -23.38 -22.90 -13.13
CA HIS A 551 -22.69 -24.05 -13.71
C HIS A 551 -21.26 -23.70 -14.16
N PHE A 552 -21.07 -22.52 -14.77
CA PHE A 552 -19.76 -22.03 -15.23
C PHE A 552 -18.76 -21.96 -14.09
N TYR A 553 -19.19 -21.43 -12.94
CA TYR A 553 -18.36 -21.27 -11.75
C TYR A 553 -18.42 -22.46 -10.79
N GLY A 554 -19.24 -23.48 -11.05
CA GLY A 554 -19.41 -24.65 -10.19
C GLY A 554 -20.08 -24.35 -8.84
N ILE A 555 -20.90 -23.29 -8.77
CA ILE A 555 -21.61 -22.89 -7.55
C ILE A 555 -22.77 -23.87 -7.32
N THR A 556 -22.82 -24.45 -6.12
CA THR A 556 -23.82 -25.48 -5.78
C THR A 556 -25.18 -24.86 -5.44
N LEU A 557 -26.25 -25.37 -6.06
CA LEU A 557 -27.63 -25.04 -5.70
C LEU A 557 -28.11 -25.93 -4.55
N LEU A 558 -28.50 -25.34 -3.42
CA LEU A 558 -28.97 -26.04 -2.21
C LEU A 558 -30.47 -26.36 -2.26
N ALA A 559 -31.27 -25.46 -2.83
CA ALA A 559 -32.72 -25.62 -2.94
C ALA A 559 -33.28 -24.85 -4.15
N GLY A 560 -34.42 -25.30 -4.68
CA GLY A 560 -35.11 -24.64 -5.78
C GLY A 560 -34.50 -24.93 -7.15
N ASN A 561 -34.60 -23.96 -8.07
CA ASN A 561 -34.14 -24.03 -9.45
C ASN A 561 -33.24 -22.83 -9.78
N ASN A 562 -32.41 -23.00 -10.82
CA ASN A 562 -31.65 -21.89 -11.41
C ASN A 562 -32.59 -20.92 -12.16
N PHE A 563 -32.06 -19.75 -12.53
CA PHE A 563 -32.74 -18.78 -13.38
C PHE A 563 -33.25 -19.39 -14.68
N LYS A 564 -34.40 -18.89 -15.12
CA LYS A 564 -34.83 -19.06 -16.51
C LYS A 564 -34.33 -17.87 -17.32
N GLN A 565 -34.02 -18.10 -18.59
CA GLN A 565 -33.62 -17.03 -19.50
C GLN A 565 -34.84 -16.13 -19.74
N THR A 566 -34.82 -14.90 -19.23
CA THR A 566 -35.87 -13.89 -19.41
C THR A 566 -35.24 -12.55 -19.79
N ASP A 567 -36.01 -11.70 -20.48
CA ASP A 567 -35.53 -10.37 -20.87
C ASP A 567 -35.39 -9.43 -19.67
N THR A 568 -36.28 -9.56 -18.67
CA THR A 568 -36.26 -8.78 -17.42
C THR A 568 -36.17 -9.70 -16.21
N THR A 569 -35.80 -9.14 -15.06
CA THR A 569 -35.79 -9.88 -13.81
C THR A 569 -37.21 -10.31 -13.45
N THR A 570 -37.43 -11.61 -13.30
CA THR A 570 -38.72 -12.19 -12.89
C THR A 570 -38.63 -12.97 -11.58
N ALA A 571 -37.42 -13.28 -11.12
CA ALA A 571 -37.16 -14.13 -9.97
C ALA A 571 -35.76 -13.85 -9.40
N LEU A 572 -35.56 -14.21 -8.13
CA LEU A 572 -34.32 -14.01 -7.41
C LEU A 572 -33.71 -15.35 -7.00
N VAL A 573 -32.39 -15.44 -7.03
CA VAL A 573 -31.64 -16.51 -6.34
C VAL A 573 -30.84 -15.85 -5.22
N ILE A 574 -30.81 -16.46 -4.04
CA ILE A 574 -30.09 -15.92 -2.87
C ILE A 574 -29.08 -16.94 -2.34
N ASN A 575 -28.12 -16.51 -1.51
CA ASN A 575 -27.22 -17.44 -0.83
C ASN A 575 -27.73 -17.84 0.56
N GLU A 576 -27.05 -18.82 1.17
CA GLU A 576 -27.34 -19.33 2.51
C GLU A 576 -27.26 -18.23 3.60
N LYS A 577 -26.28 -17.32 3.56
CA LYS A 577 -26.26 -16.16 4.47
C LYS A 577 -27.50 -15.27 4.36
N ALA A 578 -28.04 -15.06 3.16
CA ALA A 578 -29.27 -14.30 3.00
C ALA A 578 -30.49 -15.03 3.59
N VAL A 579 -30.55 -16.36 3.45
CA VAL A 579 -31.60 -17.19 4.09
C VAL A 579 -31.62 -16.97 5.60
N HIS A 580 -30.45 -17.04 6.24
CA HIS A 580 -30.32 -16.78 7.66
C HIS A 580 -30.63 -15.32 8.04
N ALA A 581 -30.20 -14.35 7.23
CA ALA A 581 -30.42 -12.93 7.50
C ALA A 581 -31.91 -12.53 7.45
N PHE A 582 -32.69 -13.18 6.58
CA PHE A 582 -34.15 -13.02 6.55
C PHE A 582 -34.89 -13.84 7.62
N GLY A 583 -34.17 -14.65 8.41
CA GLY A 583 -34.75 -15.49 9.46
C GLY A 583 -35.45 -16.75 8.96
N PHE A 584 -35.20 -17.19 7.73
CA PHE A 584 -35.72 -18.46 7.23
C PHE A 584 -35.01 -19.64 7.92
N GLY A 585 -35.77 -20.67 8.33
CA GLY A 585 -35.22 -21.81 9.06
C GLY A 585 -34.43 -22.80 8.19
N SER A 586 -34.67 -22.81 6.88
CA SER A 586 -33.91 -23.63 5.92
C SER A 586 -33.93 -23.06 4.50
N PRO A 587 -32.95 -23.44 3.63
CA PRO A 587 -32.95 -23.05 2.21
C PRO A 587 -34.23 -23.40 1.45
N ARG A 588 -34.92 -24.50 1.82
CA ARG A 588 -36.17 -24.92 1.17
C ARG A 588 -37.33 -24.00 1.53
N GLU A 589 -37.36 -23.48 2.75
CA GLU A 589 -38.42 -22.59 3.23
C GLU A 589 -38.39 -21.21 2.56
N ALA A 590 -37.20 -20.78 2.12
CA ALA A 590 -37.02 -19.54 1.38
C ALA A 590 -37.66 -19.59 -0.03
N ILE A 591 -37.83 -20.77 -0.62
CA ILE A 591 -38.34 -20.91 -1.99
C ILE A 591 -39.81 -20.46 -2.06
N GLY A 592 -40.12 -19.61 -3.04
CA GLY A 592 -41.45 -19.05 -3.27
C GLY A 592 -41.77 -17.82 -2.42
N LYS A 593 -40.93 -17.47 -1.44
CA LYS A 593 -41.07 -16.22 -0.67
C LYS A 593 -40.81 -15.03 -1.57
N GLN A 594 -41.56 -13.95 -1.34
CA GLN A 594 -41.55 -12.75 -2.16
C GLN A 594 -40.69 -11.67 -1.51
N LEU A 595 -39.68 -11.18 -2.22
CA LEU A 595 -38.83 -10.07 -1.77
C LEU A 595 -39.15 -8.82 -2.58
N LEU A 596 -39.44 -7.73 -1.87
CA LEU A 596 -39.61 -6.41 -2.46
C LEU A 596 -38.24 -5.84 -2.84
N VAL A 597 -38.11 -5.42 -4.09
CA VAL A 597 -36.88 -4.85 -4.64
C VAL A 597 -36.94 -3.33 -4.59
N PRO A 598 -35.89 -2.68 -4.07
CA PRO A 598 -35.84 -1.23 -3.99
C PRO A 598 -35.73 -0.60 -5.38
N GLY A 599 -36.29 0.61 -5.52
CA GLY A 599 -36.26 1.42 -6.75
C GLY A 599 -37.44 1.20 -7.70
N ASN A 600 -37.93 -0.03 -7.89
CA ASN A 600 -39.10 -0.31 -8.74
C ASN A 600 -40.37 -0.71 -7.98
N GLY A 601 -40.26 -0.97 -6.66
CA GLY A 601 -41.39 -1.34 -5.81
C GLY A 601 -42.04 -2.68 -6.17
N ARG A 602 -41.36 -3.53 -6.96
CA ARG A 602 -41.88 -4.84 -7.37
C ARG A 602 -41.36 -5.93 -6.45
N SER A 603 -42.22 -6.91 -6.20
CA SER A 603 -41.85 -8.09 -5.43
C SER A 603 -41.56 -9.26 -6.37
N TYR A 604 -40.46 -9.97 -6.14
CA TYR A 604 -40.08 -11.13 -6.94
C TYR A 604 -39.91 -12.38 -6.06
N PRO A 605 -40.30 -13.56 -6.55
CA PRO A 605 -40.15 -14.80 -5.81
C PRO A 605 -38.69 -15.25 -5.78
N ILE A 606 -38.28 -15.79 -4.64
CA ILE A 606 -37.03 -16.55 -4.51
C ILE A 606 -37.25 -17.92 -5.18
N VAL A 607 -36.50 -18.21 -6.24
CA VAL A 607 -36.63 -19.48 -6.99
C VAL A 607 -35.51 -20.46 -6.69
N GLY A 608 -34.40 -19.99 -6.13
CA GLY A 608 -33.27 -20.83 -5.80
C GLY A 608 -32.47 -20.29 -4.62
N VAL A 609 -31.81 -21.20 -3.91
CA VAL A 609 -30.82 -20.89 -2.89
C VAL A 609 -29.51 -21.57 -3.25
N VAL A 610 -28.43 -20.81 -3.31
CA VAL A 610 -27.07 -21.32 -3.56
C VAL A 610 -26.26 -21.42 -2.27
N LYS A 611 -25.26 -22.30 -2.28
CA LYS A 611 -24.28 -22.41 -1.20
C LYS A 611 -23.48 -21.11 -1.10
N ASP A 612 -23.09 -20.77 0.12
CA ASP A 612 -22.21 -19.64 0.36
C ASP A 612 -20.86 -19.78 -0.35
N PHE A 613 -20.43 -18.67 -0.94
CA PHE A 613 -19.11 -18.51 -1.54
C PHE A 613 -18.61 -17.09 -1.27
N ASN A 614 -17.30 -16.87 -1.38
CA ASN A 614 -16.68 -15.60 -1.05
C ASN A 614 -16.91 -14.57 -2.14
N GLN A 615 -17.85 -13.67 -1.90
CA GLN A 615 -18.17 -12.56 -2.81
C GLN A 615 -17.23 -11.35 -2.64
N SER A 616 -16.52 -11.28 -1.50
CA SER A 616 -15.58 -10.21 -1.15
C SER A 616 -14.20 -10.81 -0.83
N GLY A 617 -13.17 -9.96 -0.71
CA GLY A 617 -11.82 -10.41 -0.36
C GLY A 617 -11.78 -11.16 0.99
N MET A 618 -10.78 -12.03 1.18
CA MET A 618 -10.66 -12.96 2.33
C MET A 618 -10.49 -12.31 3.72
N ARG A 619 -10.49 -10.98 3.82
CA ARG A 619 -10.55 -10.24 5.10
C ARG A 619 -11.97 -10.19 5.67
N SER A 620 -12.98 -10.23 4.81
CA SER A 620 -14.39 -10.03 5.17
C SER A 620 -15.14 -11.35 5.28
N ASP A 621 -16.18 -11.37 6.12
CA ASP A 621 -17.12 -12.50 6.16
C ASP A 621 -17.99 -12.53 4.88
N ILE A 622 -18.56 -13.69 4.60
CA ILE A 622 -19.50 -13.88 3.49
C ILE A 622 -20.76 -13.07 3.77
N SER A 623 -21.07 -12.14 2.87
CA SER A 623 -22.26 -11.29 2.96
C SER A 623 -23.50 -11.98 2.38
N PRO A 624 -24.71 -11.62 2.86
CA PRO A 624 -25.96 -11.92 2.17
C PRO A 624 -25.91 -11.40 0.73
N GLY A 625 -26.23 -12.28 -0.23
CA GLY A 625 -26.19 -11.98 -1.67
C GLY A 625 -27.48 -12.34 -2.37
N VAL A 626 -27.76 -11.62 -3.45
CA VAL A 626 -28.87 -11.83 -4.37
C VAL A 626 -28.37 -11.77 -5.80
N PHE A 627 -28.77 -12.77 -6.56
CA PHE A 627 -28.45 -12.92 -7.97
C PHE A 627 -29.71 -12.63 -8.76
N VAL A 628 -29.57 -11.84 -9.81
CA VAL A 628 -30.65 -11.50 -10.72
C VAL A 628 -30.19 -11.65 -12.17
N SER A 629 -31.12 -11.87 -13.08
CA SER A 629 -30.86 -11.87 -14.51
C SER A 629 -31.59 -10.69 -15.14
N ASP A 630 -30.85 -9.79 -15.78
CA ASP A 630 -31.39 -8.68 -16.56
C ASP A 630 -30.56 -8.51 -17.84
N LYS A 631 -31.23 -8.69 -18.97
CA LYS A 631 -30.61 -8.71 -20.30
C LYS A 631 -29.74 -7.48 -20.57
N GLU A 632 -30.15 -6.31 -20.09
CA GLU A 632 -29.47 -5.04 -20.37
C GLU A 632 -28.25 -4.78 -19.47
N ARG A 633 -28.14 -5.52 -18.36
CA ARG A 633 -27.02 -5.42 -17.40
C ARG A 633 -25.94 -6.50 -17.59
N LEU A 634 -26.20 -7.53 -18.39
CA LEU A 634 -25.25 -8.59 -18.74
C LEU A 634 -24.16 -8.11 -19.71
N ARG A 635 -23.16 -7.36 -19.20
CA ARG A 635 -22.15 -6.65 -20.01
C ARG A 635 -20.74 -7.25 -19.95
N THR A 636 -20.49 -8.13 -18.99
CA THR A 636 -19.19 -8.76 -18.79
C THR A 636 -19.22 -10.20 -19.29
N PHE A 637 -18.24 -10.57 -20.11
CA PHE A 637 -18.03 -11.94 -20.55
C PHE A 637 -17.05 -12.63 -19.62
N ASN A 638 -17.41 -13.85 -19.25
CA ASN A 638 -16.59 -14.80 -18.53
C ASN A 638 -16.38 -16.00 -19.44
N ILE A 639 -15.15 -16.20 -19.93
CA ILE A 639 -14.82 -17.27 -20.86
C ILE A 639 -13.95 -18.29 -20.17
N LYS A 640 -14.39 -19.55 -20.16
CA LYS A 640 -13.60 -20.67 -19.67
C LYS A 640 -12.72 -21.19 -20.81
N LEU A 641 -11.42 -21.05 -20.63
CA LEU A 641 -10.41 -21.57 -21.55
C LEU A 641 -10.26 -23.10 -21.37
N PRO A 642 -9.63 -23.78 -22.35
CA PRO A 642 -9.24 -25.18 -22.21
C PRO A 642 -8.36 -25.41 -20.98
N ASP A 643 -8.43 -26.59 -20.38
CA ASP A 643 -7.67 -26.89 -19.15
C ASP A 643 -6.14 -26.90 -19.39
N GLN A 644 -5.71 -27.03 -20.64
CA GLN A 644 -4.31 -27.06 -21.05
C GLN A 644 -3.81 -25.66 -21.50
N PRO A 645 -2.83 -25.04 -20.81
CA PRO A 645 -2.35 -23.69 -21.12
C PRO A 645 -1.83 -23.47 -22.53
N GLN A 646 -1.28 -24.52 -23.17
CA GLN A 646 -0.77 -24.48 -24.54
C GLN A 646 -1.84 -24.12 -25.59
N HIS A 647 -3.13 -24.31 -25.28
CA HIS A 647 -4.24 -23.98 -26.18
C HIS A 647 -4.86 -22.60 -25.90
N TRP A 648 -4.45 -21.92 -24.83
CA TRP A 648 -5.03 -20.64 -24.44
C TRP A 648 -4.86 -19.57 -25.51
N GLU A 649 -3.68 -19.47 -26.11
CA GLU A 649 -3.42 -18.48 -27.15
C GLU A 649 -4.35 -18.66 -28.36
N LYS A 650 -4.58 -19.90 -28.78
CA LYS A 650 -5.48 -20.23 -29.89
C LYS A 650 -6.93 -19.86 -29.55
N ALA A 651 -7.38 -20.20 -28.34
CA ALA A 651 -8.71 -19.84 -27.85
C ALA A 651 -8.90 -18.32 -27.78
N ILE A 652 -7.95 -17.59 -27.19
CA ILE A 652 -7.98 -16.12 -27.06
C ILE A 652 -8.00 -15.44 -28.43
N ARG A 653 -7.18 -15.88 -29.39
CA ARG A 653 -7.20 -15.36 -30.76
C ARG A 653 -8.56 -15.58 -31.43
N SER A 654 -9.21 -16.70 -31.13
CA SER A 654 -10.54 -16.97 -31.68
C SER A 654 -11.61 -16.10 -31.03
N VAL A 655 -11.51 -15.82 -29.72
CA VAL A 655 -12.38 -14.85 -29.03
C VAL A 655 -12.18 -13.46 -29.64
N GLU A 656 -10.92 -13.04 -29.83
CA GLU A 656 -10.58 -11.74 -30.42
C GLU A 656 -11.14 -11.58 -31.84
N LYS A 657 -11.07 -12.64 -32.66
CA LYS A 657 -11.63 -12.65 -34.01
C LYS A 657 -13.14 -12.40 -34.00
N GLU A 658 -13.88 -13.12 -33.17
CA GLU A 658 -15.34 -12.95 -33.06
C GLU A 658 -15.71 -11.61 -32.43
N TRP A 659 -14.93 -11.15 -31.45
CA TRP A 659 -15.06 -9.82 -30.87
C TRP A 659 -14.93 -8.73 -31.94
N LYS A 660 -13.84 -8.74 -32.73
CA LYS A 660 -13.60 -7.75 -33.79
C LYS A 660 -14.66 -7.79 -34.89
N ARG A 661 -15.27 -8.94 -35.14
CA ARG A 661 -16.38 -9.08 -36.10
C ARG A 661 -17.65 -8.37 -35.61
N ILE A 662 -17.96 -8.47 -34.32
CA ILE A 662 -19.22 -7.96 -33.74
C ILE A 662 -19.06 -6.52 -33.21
N TYR A 663 -17.88 -6.19 -32.69
CA TYR A 663 -17.49 -4.90 -32.10
C TYR A 663 -16.23 -4.33 -32.80
N PRO A 664 -16.29 -4.02 -34.11
CA PRO A 664 -15.13 -3.60 -34.89
C PRO A 664 -14.51 -2.28 -34.39
N GLU A 665 -15.31 -1.44 -33.73
CA GLU A 665 -14.88 -0.16 -33.20
C GLU A 665 -14.20 -0.25 -31.81
N ALA A 666 -14.22 -1.40 -31.13
CA ALA A 666 -13.66 -1.55 -29.79
C ALA A 666 -12.40 -2.41 -29.76
N PRO A 667 -11.34 -1.97 -29.05
CA PRO A 667 -10.20 -2.82 -28.80
C PRO A 667 -10.62 -4.05 -27.99
N PHE A 668 -10.02 -5.20 -28.29
CA PHE A 668 -10.19 -6.39 -27.46
C PHE A 668 -9.15 -6.35 -26.34
N THR A 669 -9.60 -6.03 -25.13
CA THR A 669 -8.78 -6.10 -23.92
C THR A 669 -9.40 -7.12 -22.98
N TYR A 670 -8.58 -8.05 -22.49
CA TYR A 670 -9.00 -9.09 -21.55
C TYR A 670 -8.07 -9.12 -20.35
N THR A 671 -8.57 -9.67 -19.25
CA THR A 671 -7.82 -9.91 -18.02
C THR A 671 -8.07 -11.33 -17.56
N PHE A 672 -7.05 -11.98 -16.99
CA PHE A 672 -7.29 -13.26 -16.33
C PHE A 672 -7.97 -13.03 -14.98
N TYR A 673 -8.89 -13.92 -14.62
CA TYR A 673 -9.69 -13.72 -13.42
C TYR A 673 -8.89 -13.96 -12.13
N ASP A 674 -7.89 -14.84 -12.17
CA ASP A 674 -6.93 -15.03 -11.08
C ASP A 674 -6.06 -13.77 -10.84
N GLU A 675 -5.67 -13.04 -11.89
CA GLU A 675 -5.01 -11.73 -11.77
C GLU A 675 -5.92 -10.70 -11.11
N THR A 676 -7.21 -10.69 -11.47
CA THR A 676 -8.23 -9.84 -10.84
C THR A 676 -8.35 -10.17 -9.35
N ILE A 677 -8.40 -11.46 -8.98
CA ILE A 677 -8.43 -11.90 -7.59
C ILE A 677 -7.12 -11.56 -6.87
N GLY A 678 -5.97 -11.68 -7.54
CA GLY A 678 -4.66 -11.29 -7.03
C GLY A 678 -4.59 -9.80 -6.69
N ALA A 679 -5.33 -8.95 -7.42
CA ALA A 679 -5.40 -7.52 -7.16
C ALA A 679 -5.98 -7.18 -5.77
N PHE A 680 -6.86 -8.01 -5.20
CA PHE A 680 -7.37 -7.84 -3.83
C PHE A 680 -6.27 -7.96 -2.78
N TYR A 681 -5.23 -8.74 -3.07
CA TYR A 681 -4.14 -9.03 -2.13
C TYR A 681 -2.88 -8.21 -2.40
N LYS A 682 -2.95 -7.19 -3.27
CA LYS A 682 -1.81 -6.30 -3.56
C LYS A 682 -1.28 -5.63 -2.30
N SER A 683 -2.15 -5.26 -1.36
CA SER A 683 -1.73 -4.64 -0.09
C SER A 683 -0.89 -5.59 0.76
N GLU A 684 -1.30 -6.86 0.86
CA GLU A 684 -0.64 -7.93 1.61
C GLU A 684 0.65 -8.36 0.94
N MET A 685 0.66 -8.48 -0.39
CA MET A 685 1.86 -8.71 -1.18
C MET A 685 2.89 -7.60 -0.95
N ARG A 686 2.43 -6.34 -0.85
CA ARG A 686 3.30 -5.21 -0.54
C ARG A 686 3.87 -5.32 0.87
N THR A 687 3.05 -5.57 1.88
CA THR A 687 3.50 -5.80 3.26
C THR A 687 4.47 -6.96 3.36
N GLN A 688 4.19 -8.09 2.69
CA GLN A 688 5.07 -9.26 2.68
C GLN A 688 6.44 -8.91 2.10
N THR A 689 6.49 -8.16 1.00
CA THR A 689 7.75 -7.76 0.38
C THR A 689 8.55 -6.83 1.29
N LEU A 690 7.89 -5.87 1.93
CA LEU A 690 8.52 -4.97 2.91
C LEU A 690 9.09 -5.74 4.11
N VAL A 691 8.32 -6.67 4.67
CA VAL A 691 8.77 -7.51 5.79
C VAL A 691 9.92 -8.42 5.36
N ARG A 692 9.88 -9.00 4.16
CA ARG A 692 11.01 -9.80 3.61
C ARG A 692 12.27 -8.96 3.44
N ALA A 693 12.15 -7.74 2.90
CA ALA A 693 13.27 -6.82 2.75
C ALA A 693 13.85 -6.42 4.12
N ALA A 694 12.99 -6.04 5.08
CA ALA A 694 13.38 -5.73 6.45
C ALA A 694 14.07 -6.91 7.15
N THR A 695 13.54 -8.13 6.94
CA THR A 695 14.13 -9.37 7.45
C THR A 695 15.51 -9.61 6.87
N ALA A 696 15.67 -9.50 5.55
CA ALA A 696 16.95 -9.66 4.88
C ALA A 696 18.00 -8.66 5.41
N MET A 697 17.60 -7.41 5.61
CA MET A 697 18.47 -6.38 6.18
C MET A 697 18.82 -6.65 7.64
N ALA A 698 17.85 -7.02 8.49
CA ALA A 698 18.08 -7.35 9.89
C ALA A 698 19.04 -8.55 10.04
N ILE A 699 18.88 -9.58 9.19
CA ILE A 699 19.80 -10.72 9.10
C ILE A 699 21.19 -10.25 8.69
N LEU A 700 21.30 -9.49 7.60
CA LEU A 700 22.58 -9.02 7.08
C LEU A 700 23.35 -8.21 8.12
N ILE A 701 22.70 -7.24 8.76
CA ILE A 701 23.32 -6.43 9.84
C ILE A 701 23.76 -7.34 11.00
N SER A 702 22.92 -8.32 11.35
CA SER A 702 23.24 -9.25 12.42
C SER A 702 24.45 -10.12 12.11
N CYS A 703 24.57 -10.58 10.86
CA CYS A 703 25.70 -11.34 10.38
C CYS A 703 26.98 -10.49 10.35
N LEU A 704 26.93 -9.25 9.86
CA LEU A 704 28.10 -8.35 9.86
C LEU A 704 28.64 -8.12 11.27
N GLY A 705 27.75 -7.92 12.24
CA GLY A 705 28.13 -7.79 13.64
C GLY A 705 28.75 -9.07 14.18
N LEU A 706 28.07 -10.20 14.02
CA LEU A 706 28.58 -11.48 14.49
C LEU A 706 29.93 -11.82 13.86
N PHE A 707 30.07 -11.58 12.56
CA PHE A 707 31.30 -11.77 11.80
C PHE A 707 32.46 -10.94 12.36
N GLY A 708 32.25 -9.63 12.57
CA GLY A 708 33.29 -8.77 13.13
C GLY A 708 33.69 -9.17 14.56
N LEU A 709 32.71 -9.56 15.38
CA LEU A 709 32.96 -10.04 16.75
C LEU A 709 33.71 -11.37 16.76
N ALA A 710 33.28 -12.35 15.96
CA ALA A 710 33.94 -13.65 15.83
C ALA A 710 35.37 -13.51 15.34
N THR A 711 35.60 -12.63 14.35
CA THR A 711 36.94 -12.29 13.84
C THR A 711 37.82 -11.77 14.97
N LEU A 712 37.31 -10.85 15.80
CA LEU A 712 38.08 -10.25 16.88
C LEU A 712 38.38 -11.24 18.01
N THR A 713 37.41 -12.07 18.38
CA THR A 713 37.60 -13.14 19.38
C THR A 713 38.59 -14.19 18.89
N ALA A 714 38.56 -14.57 17.61
CA ALA A 714 39.55 -15.46 17.02
C ALA A 714 40.96 -14.85 17.10
N PHE A 715 41.11 -13.54 16.79
CA PHE A 715 42.39 -12.85 16.94
C PHE A 715 42.86 -12.80 18.41
N GLN A 716 41.97 -12.54 19.36
CA GLN A 716 42.32 -12.50 20.80
C GLN A 716 42.75 -13.87 21.33
N ARG A 717 42.13 -14.96 20.83
CA ARG A 717 42.44 -16.33 21.24
C ARG A 717 43.46 -17.03 20.34
N THR A 718 44.20 -16.31 19.50
CA THR A 718 45.16 -16.91 18.56
C THR A 718 46.20 -17.80 19.27
N LYS A 719 46.76 -17.35 20.40
CA LYS A 719 47.74 -18.14 21.18
C LYS A 719 47.11 -19.41 21.77
N GLU A 720 45.92 -19.29 22.36
CA GLU A 720 45.18 -20.43 22.91
C GLU A 720 44.84 -21.46 21.82
N ILE A 721 44.40 -20.99 20.64
CA ILE A 721 44.10 -21.82 19.47
C ILE A 721 45.38 -22.53 18.98
N GLY A 722 46.51 -21.82 18.91
CA GLY A 722 47.80 -22.37 18.51
C GLY A 722 48.28 -23.48 19.45
N ILE A 723 48.23 -23.26 20.77
CA ILE A 723 48.59 -24.25 21.79
C ILE A 723 47.69 -25.49 21.68
N ARG A 724 46.36 -25.30 21.62
CA ARG A 724 45.40 -26.42 21.50
C ARG A 724 45.61 -27.23 20.21
N LYS A 725 45.94 -26.56 19.10
CA LYS A 725 46.20 -27.22 17.81
C LYS A 725 47.48 -28.05 17.85
N VAL A 726 48.54 -27.55 18.51
CA VAL A 726 49.77 -28.33 18.76
C VAL A 726 49.49 -29.52 19.69
N LEU A 727 48.57 -29.37 20.65
CA LEU A 727 48.08 -30.44 21.54
C LEU A 727 47.06 -31.39 20.88
N GLY A 728 46.85 -31.32 19.55
CA GLY A 728 46.01 -32.27 18.82
C GLY A 728 44.52 -31.94 18.73
N ALA A 729 44.08 -30.73 19.12
CA ALA A 729 42.69 -30.34 18.97
C ALA A 729 42.27 -30.26 17.49
N SER A 730 41.15 -30.93 17.14
CA SER A 730 40.58 -30.87 15.80
C SER A 730 40.01 -29.49 15.48
N ILE A 731 39.97 -29.14 14.19
CA ILE A 731 39.39 -27.88 13.69
C ILE A 731 37.93 -27.74 14.15
N LEU A 732 37.16 -28.85 14.15
CA LEU A 732 35.78 -28.92 14.66
C LEU A 732 35.69 -28.60 16.17
N GLY A 733 36.64 -29.07 16.98
CA GLY A 733 36.69 -28.75 18.41
C GLY A 733 36.90 -27.26 18.67
N ILE A 734 37.78 -26.62 17.88
CA ILE A 734 38.05 -25.18 17.94
C ILE A 734 36.83 -24.37 17.45
N MET A 735 36.15 -24.83 16.40
CA MET A 735 34.88 -24.26 15.93
C MET A 735 33.80 -24.30 17.01
N ARG A 736 33.57 -25.46 17.64
CA ARG A 736 32.56 -25.59 18.69
C ARG A 736 32.83 -24.66 19.86
N LEU A 737 34.09 -24.51 20.28
CA LEU A 737 34.49 -23.61 21.36
C LEU A 737 34.16 -22.14 21.06
N LEU A 738 34.47 -21.68 19.84
CA LEU A 738 34.25 -20.29 19.44
C LEU A 738 32.79 -19.98 19.12
N SER A 739 32.04 -20.95 18.57
CA SER A 739 30.62 -20.77 18.21
C SER A 739 29.69 -20.90 19.41
N LYS A 740 30.02 -21.69 20.44
CA LYS A 740 29.14 -21.93 21.60
C LYS A 740 28.67 -20.63 22.27
N ASP A 741 29.59 -19.70 22.49
CA ASP A 741 29.29 -18.44 23.19
C ASP A 741 28.27 -17.58 22.42
N PHE A 742 28.28 -17.65 21.08
CA PHE A 742 27.34 -16.92 20.24
C PHE A 742 26.01 -17.67 20.08
N LEU A 743 26.06 -18.98 19.88
CA LEU A 743 24.86 -19.81 19.74
C LEU A 743 23.95 -19.75 20.98
N VAL A 744 24.53 -19.71 22.18
CA VAL A 744 23.76 -19.54 23.41
C VAL A 744 23.00 -18.21 23.41
N LEU A 745 23.58 -17.12 22.91
CA LEU A 745 22.90 -15.82 22.84
C LEU A 745 21.75 -15.83 21.82
N VAL A 746 21.92 -16.53 20.68
CA VAL A 746 20.87 -16.71 19.66
C VAL A 746 19.71 -17.56 20.19
N LEU A 747 19.98 -18.54 21.06
CA LEU A 747 18.94 -19.33 21.71
C LEU A 747 18.19 -18.52 22.78
N ILE A 748 18.90 -17.72 23.58
CA ILE A 748 18.27 -16.81 24.55
C ILE A 748 17.39 -15.79 23.83
N SER A 749 17.86 -15.23 22.70
CA SER A 749 17.02 -14.31 21.93
C SER A 749 15.76 -15.00 21.40
N LEU A 750 15.83 -16.28 21.02
CA LEU A 750 14.67 -17.04 20.52
C LEU A 750 13.60 -17.21 21.61
N MET A 751 14.00 -17.48 22.84
CA MET A 751 13.07 -17.61 23.98
C MET A 751 12.27 -16.32 24.21
N ILE A 752 12.82 -15.16 23.86
CA ILE A 752 12.15 -13.86 23.98
C ILE A 752 11.42 -13.48 22.68
N ALA A 753 12.03 -13.76 21.53
CA ALA A 753 11.47 -13.44 20.22
C ALA A 753 10.21 -14.26 19.90
N ALA A 754 10.12 -15.51 20.37
CA ALA A 754 8.95 -16.35 20.16
C ALA A 754 7.66 -15.76 20.76
N PRO A 755 7.56 -15.42 22.07
CA PRO A 755 6.35 -14.83 22.63
C PRO A 755 6.06 -13.43 22.06
N VAL A 756 7.08 -12.62 21.79
CA VAL A 756 6.90 -11.29 21.18
C VAL A 756 6.36 -11.41 19.75
N GLY A 757 6.95 -12.30 18.94
CA GLY A 757 6.51 -12.58 17.58
C GLY A 757 5.10 -13.18 17.54
N TRP A 758 4.78 -14.08 18.48
CA TRP A 758 3.44 -14.63 18.63
C TRP A 758 2.41 -13.54 18.93
N TRP A 759 2.70 -12.65 19.90
CA TRP A 759 1.78 -11.58 20.28
C TRP A 759 1.53 -10.59 19.13
N LEU A 760 2.59 -10.13 18.47
CA LEU A 760 2.50 -9.21 17.32
C LEU A 760 1.72 -9.82 16.17
N MET A 761 2.04 -11.07 15.80
CA MET A 761 1.39 -11.73 14.67
C MET A 761 -0.02 -12.18 14.99
N SER A 762 -0.33 -12.53 16.24
CA SER A 762 -1.71 -12.81 16.65
C SER A 762 -2.58 -11.57 16.53
N LYS A 763 -2.08 -10.41 16.95
CA LYS A 763 -2.79 -9.14 16.79
C LYS A 763 -3.00 -8.78 15.31
N TRP A 764 -1.99 -8.99 14.46
CA TRP A 764 -2.13 -8.76 13.03
C TRP A 764 -3.12 -9.74 12.36
N LEU A 765 -3.13 -11.02 12.76
CA LEU A 765 -4.07 -12.02 12.26
C LEU A 765 -5.51 -11.81 12.75
N GLN A 766 -5.75 -10.96 13.75
CA GLN A 766 -7.11 -10.62 14.19
C GLN A 766 -7.86 -9.81 13.14
N ASP A 767 -7.17 -9.09 12.26
CA ASP A 767 -7.76 -8.32 11.17
C ASP A 767 -8.30 -9.22 10.02
N PHE A 768 -8.15 -10.56 10.13
CA PHE A 768 -8.56 -11.53 9.12
C PHE A 768 -9.60 -12.51 9.68
N VAL A 769 -10.76 -12.60 9.01
CA VAL A 769 -11.76 -13.65 9.28
C VAL A 769 -11.20 -15.04 8.94
N PHE A 770 -10.59 -15.16 7.75
CA PHE A 770 -9.92 -16.38 7.32
C PHE A 770 -8.43 -16.31 7.62
N ARG A 771 -8.03 -16.85 8.77
CA ARG A 771 -6.65 -16.82 9.27
C ARG A 771 -6.06 -18.21 9.48
N ILE A 772 -4.74 -18.31 9.33
CA ILE A 772 -3.99 -19.49 9.74
C ILE A 772 -3.89 -19.57 11.27
N ASP A 773 -3.78 -20.79 11.77
CA ASP A 773 -3.35 -21.02 13.15
C ASP A 773 -1.82 -20.87 13.24
N ILE A 774 -1.35 -20.08 14.20
CA ILE A 774 0.08 -20.01 14.48
C ILE A 774 0.51 -21.32 15.15
N LYS A 775 1.29 -22.12 14.43
CA LYS A 775 1.82 -23.41 14.91
C LYS A 775 3.24 -23.23 15.46
N TRP A 776 3.60 -24.03 16.46
CA TRP A 776 4.89 -23.95 17.16
C TRP A 776 6.11 -24.13 16.24
N TRP A 777 5.98 -24.93 15.18
CA TRP A 777 7.06 -25.22 14.24
C TRP A 777 7.57 -23.97 13.52
N MET A 778 6.73 -22.93 13.36
CA MET A 778 7.13 -21.67 12.71
C MET A 778 8.22 -20.95 13.51
N PHE A 779 8.13 -21.00 14.85
CA PHE A 779 9.15 -20.45 15.75
C PHE A 779 10.40 -21.32 15.77
N LEU A 780 10.24 -22.65 15.78
CA LEU A 780 11.37 -23.57 15.69
C LEU A 780 12.15 -23.34 14.38
N PHE A 781 11.45 -23.24 13.25
CA PHE A 781 12.04 -23.00 11.94
C PHE A 781 12.79 -21.66 11.89
N ALA A 782 12.19 -20.59 12.42
CA ALA A 782 12.86 -19.29 12.56
C ALA A 782 14.14 -19.38 13.42
N GLY A 783 14.07 -20.11 14.54
CA GLY A 783 15.20 -20.35 15.43
C GLY A 783 16.33 -21.14 14.76
N VAL A 784 16.00 -22.23 14.07
CA VAL A 784 16.95 -23.06 13.32
C VAL A 784 17.62 -22.24 12.23
N MET A 785 16.86 -21.45 11.46
CA MET A 785 17.41 -20.54 10.46
C MET A 785 18.40 -19.55 11.07
N ALA A 786 18.04 -18.90 12.19
CA ALA A 786 18.93 -17.97 12.88
C ALA A 786 20.22 -18.66 13.38
N VAL A 787 20.11 -19.88 13.91
CA VAL A 787 21.26 -20.69 14.34
C VAL A 787 22.16 -21.06 13.17
N ILE A 788 21.61 -21.51 12.04
CA ILE A 788 22.37 -21.85 10.84
C ILE A 788 23.12 -20.62 10.33
N ILE A 789 22.43 -19.49 10.19
CA ILE A 789 23.02 -18.22 9.75
C ILE A 789 24.17 -17.80 10.67
N ALA A 790 23.96 -17.85 11.99
CA ALA A 790 24.98 -17.53 12.96
C ALA A 790 26.17 -18.50 12.88
N ALA A 791 25.91 -19.80 12.76
CA ALA A 791 26.93 -20.83 12.64
C ALA A 791 27.77 -20.64 11.37
N VAL A 792 27.16 -20.43 10.21
CA VAL A 792 27.85 -20.17 8.93
C VAL A 792 28.74 -18.94 9.05
N THR A 793 28.21 -17.85 9.61
CA THR A 793 28.92 -16.58 9.77
C THR A 793 30.17 -16.72 10.64
N VAL A 794 30.07 -17.45 11.75
CA VAL A 794 31.22 -17.71 12.65
C VAL A 794 32.19 -18.71 12.03
N SER A 795 31.67 -19.75 11.38
CA SER A 795 32.44 -20.87 10.83
C SER A 795 33.47 -20.42 9.81
N TYR A 796 33.10 -19.50 8.91
CA TYR A 796 34.01 -18.96 7.90
C TYR A 796 35.29 -18.38 8.54
N GLN A 797 35.16 -17.63 9.63
CA GLN A 797 36.30 -17.05 10.34
C GLN A 797 37.08 -18.09 11.13
N THR A 798 36.39 -19.02 11.79
CA THR A 798 37.08 -20.04 12.56
C THR A 798 37.90 -20.96 11.67
N ILE A 799 37.43 -21.30 10.47
CA ILE A 799 38.20 -22.08 9.49
C ILE A 799 39.47 -21.33 9.07
N ARG A 800 39.34 -20.02 8.78
CA ARG A 800 40.49 -19.19 8.43
C ARG A 800 41.51 -19.10 9.57
N ALA A 801 41.06 -18.90 10.80
CA ALA A 801 41.92 -18.84 11.98
C ALA A 801 42.55 -20.21 12.32
N ALA A 802 41.80 -21.29 12.19
CA ALA A 802 42.27 -22.65 12.44
C ALA A 802 43.26 -23.13 11.36
N ARG A 803 43.22 -22.59 10.14
CA ARG A 803 44.20 -22.85 9.07
C ARG A 803 45.49 -22.04 9.21
N ALA A 804 45.57 -21.05 10.11
CA ALA A 804 46.78 -20.29 10.35
C ALA A 804 47.93 -21.19 10.88
N ASN A 805 49.16 -20.85 10.51
CA ASN A 805 50.35 -21.61 10.90
C ASN A 805 50.61 -21.44 12.42
N PRO A 806 50.66 -22.54 13.21
CA PRO A 806 50.90 -22.46 14.65
C PRO A 806 52.26 -21.81 15.00
N VAL A 807 53.26 -21.96 14.12
CA VAL A 807 54.61 -21.40 14.31
C VAL A 807 54.60 -19.88 14.24
N GLU A 808 53.80 -19.29 13.34
CA GLU A 808 53.62 -17.84 13.26
C GLU A 808 52.81 -17.32 14.45
N ALA A 809 51.78 -18.07 14.89
CA ALA A 809 50.92 -17.69 16.02
C ALA A 809 51.66 -17.61 17.37
N LEU A 810 52.72 -18.41 17.55
CA LEU A 810 53.56 -18.42 18.75
C LEU A 810 54.71 -17.41 18.69
N ARG A 811 55.13 -16.99 17.49
CA ARG A 811 56.29 -16.10 17.26
C ARG A 811 55.95 -14.60 17.28
N THR A 812 54.69 -14.21 17.17
CA THR A 812 54.27 -12.79 17.26
C THR A 812 54.29 -12.26 18.71
N GLU A 813 55.21 -11.33 18.97
CA GLU A 813 55.18 -10.35 20.08
C GLU A 813 54.55 -9.02 19.65
#